data_AF-A0A485KXT0-F1
#
_entry.id   AF-A0A485KXT0-F1
#
_cell.length_a   1.000
_cell.length_b   1.000
_cell.length_c   1.000
_cell.angle_alpha   90.00
_cell.angle_beta   90.00
_cell.angle_gamma   90.00
#
_symmetry.space_group_name_H-M   'P 1'
#
loop_
_entity.id
_entity.type
_entity.pdbx_description
1 polymer ?
#
loop_
_entity_poly.entity_id
_entity_poly.type
_entity_poly.pdbx_seq_one_letter_code
_entity_poly.pdbx_strand_id
1 'polypeptide(L)'
;MRDHAMTSERLRPILSSILTTSASSSRNSTPRSTPAQAAAFGGIPPLKRRVSFTNHGEPDQPIPEKLEDLLETDTYRPPSSKQQEKRIVVRTTDLHHACSLLDVDAAMTFLNQSTTSAADIDAVSDDGYSALCLAAMAPPPSFATGVHLAKALLDRGASLVTADASGYTALHWGAALGNVALLDLFLTTQPSIVDIVATSDGETALHRAARFGHTDAIRVLVQHGASTSTCSHALLQPIDVAGLGTSTTPHAASHAAVLACFAACRPALKTLVLHHPDCNDHLTIESHQEAPARIAAILARLHDNPMLDISSDFGFASLAAVRRVHSTKYIDTLKQLHLQVQSVANGLMALTPRIQVEVQGTALDQAKHDAICDTNFSRGTLKAALRAAGGVCHAIRAVVSGTHRNAFCIVRPPGHHAGWSGLLRDATSCGFCILNTVMIGAQYALDTFPPLKKIAIVDFDAHHGNGTQDILRQQPRPNVLFISLHLFADGFYPGSGHSHDLVHNLFNFPLAPVWSGGAKDKGSVAFRARVSQVVLPLLRAFAPDLVLVSAGFDGCHHDIGNKQHGQRDGAVGLDLTPADFHWVTTQLQHMANLVCGGRLVSVLEGGYGRRNDDQDGDETSSLSPPSALVLDTLQASAHAHVQALSNQTYVDPPIKTRVSTRTPIPTHKTAKRKR
;
A
#
# COMPACT_ATOMS: atom_id res chain seq x y z
N MET A 1 -30.34 -31.13 38.91
CA MET A 1 -30.06 -31.62 37.54
C MET A 1 -31.07 -31.15 36.49
N ARG A 2 -31.57 -29.89 36.53
CA ARG A 2 -32.36 -29.32 35.41
C ARG A 2 -31.90 -27.92 34.93
N ASP A 3 -30.91 -27.31 35.57
CA ASP A 3 -30.38 -25.99 35.15
C ASP A 3 -29.06 -26.04 34.37
N HIS A 4 -28.46 -27.21 34.16
CA HIS A 4 -27.19 -27.35 33.41
C HIS A 4 -27.30 -27.18 31.89
N ALA A 5 -28.51 -27.19 31.32
CA ALA A 5 -28.70 -27.13 29.86
C ALA A 5 -28.83 -25.71 29.29
N MET A 6 -29.26 -24.71 30.09
CA MET A 6 -29.60 -23.37 29.56
C MET A 6 -28.42 -22.38 29.48
N THR A 7 -27.26 -22.66 30.07
CA THR A 7 -26.11 -21.72 30.12
C THR A 7 -24.97 -22.08 29.16
N SER A 8 -24.76 -23.36 28.82
CA SER A 8 -23.90 -23.78 27.69
C SER A 8 -24.39 -23.19 26.36
N GLU A 9 -25.69 -22.92 26.23
CA GLU A 9 -26.30 -22.19 25.11
C GLU A 9 -25.99 -20.69 25.08
N ARG A 10 -25.58 -20.04 26.18
CA ARG A 10 -25.38 -18.58 26.24
C ARG A 10 -24.02 -18.12 25.71
N LEU A 11 -22.96 -18.90 25.94
CA LEU A 11 -21.61 -18.58 25.46
C LEU A 11 -21.37 -19.06 24.02
N ARG A 12 -21.95 -20.20 23.63
CA ARG A 12 -21.75 -20.82 22.31
C ARG A 12 -21.96 -19.89 21.09
N PRO A 13 -22.98 -19.01 21.02
CA PRO A 13 -23.22 -18.18 19.84
C PRO A 13 -22.17 -17.07 19.66
N ILE A 14 -21.72 -16.45 20.77
CA ILE A 14 -20.69 -15.40 20.76
C ILE A 14 -19.31 -16.01 20.50
N LEU A 15 -19.05 -17.17 21.11
CA LEU A 15 -17.81 -17.90 20.89
C LEU A 15 -17.74 -18.49 19.48
N SER A 16 -18.85 -18.99 18.92
CA SER A 16 -18.86 -19.50 17.55
C SER A 16 -18.64 -18.37 16.54
N SER A 17 -19.15 -17.16 16.75
CA SER A 17 -18.87 -16.03 15.84
C SER A 17 -17.41 -15.55 15.91
N ILE A 18 -16.82 -15.51 17.11
CA ILE A 18 -15.42 -15.14 17.30
C ILE A 18 -14.46 -16.23 16.78
N LEU A 19 -14.83 -17.51 16.90
CA LEU A 19 -14.02 -18.66 16.46
C LEU A 19 -14.22 -19.02 14.97
N THR A 20 -15.37 -18.71 14.34
CA THR A 20 -15.61 -19.05 12.92
C THR A 20 -14.97 -18.06 11.95
N THR A 21 -14.69 -16.84 12.40
CA THR A 21 -14.07 -15.79 11.56
C THR A 21 -12.56 -15.96 11.38
N SER A 22 -11.89 -16.82 12.15
CA SER A 22 -10.49 -17.22 11.91
C SER A 22 -10.35 -18.30 10.83
N ALA A 23 -11.42 -19.05 10.52
CA ALA A 23 -11.37 -20.18 9.60
C ALA A 23 -11.69 -19.85 8.12
N SER A 24 -12.08 -18.61 7.80
CA SER A 24 -12.58 -18.24 6.46
C SER A 24 -11.64 -17.27 5.72
N SER A 25 -10.45 -17.75 5.34
CA SER A 25 -9.58 -17.03 4.41
C SER A 25 -8.85 -17.93 3.40
N SER A 26 -9.48 -19.01 2.92
CA SER A 26 -9.15 -19.55 1.58
C SER A 26 -10.19 -20.55 1.07
N ARG A 27 -11.20 -20.11 0.31
CA ARG A 27 -11.89 -21.00 -0.65
C ARG A 27 -12.33 -20.21 -1.88
N ASN A 28 -11.50 -20.29 -2.91
CA ASN A 28 -11.78 -20.19 -4.36
C ASN A 28 -10.40 -20.35 -5.01
N SER A 29 -10.07 -21.31 -5.87
CA SER A 29 -10.80 -22.30 -6.66
C SER A 29 -9.80 -23.43 -6.99
N THR A 30 -10.25 -24.68 -6.97
CA THR A 30 -9.46 -25.84 -7.43
C THR A 30 -9.41 -25.93 -8.95
N PRO A 31 -8.26 -26.28 -9.56
CA PRO A 31 -8.26 -27.11 -10.75
C PRO A 31 -7.59 -28.46 -10.48
N ARG A 32 -8.19 -29.50 -11.09
CA ARG A 32 -7.83 -30.91 -11.05
C ARG A 32 -6.34 -31.17 -11.30
N SER A 33 -5.73 -31.97 -10.42
CA SER A 33 -4.44 -32.62 -10.61
C SER A 33 -4.59 -33.91 -11.43
N THR A 34 -3.79 -34.05 -12.49
CA THR A 34 -3.38 -35.35 -13.05
C THR A 34 -1.86 -35.48 -12.92
N PRO A 35 -1.32 -36.69 -12.67
CA PRO A 35 0.07 -36.86 -12.27
C PRO A 35 0.99 -37.00 -13.49
N ALA A 36 2.11 -36.26 -13.50
CA ALA A 36 3.20 -36.50 -14.44
C ALA A 36 4.56 -36.42 -13.75
N GLN A 37 5.18 -37.60 -13.73
CA GLN A 37 6.56 -38.02 -13.53
C GLN A 37 7.69 -37.00 -13.32
N ALA A 38 8.52 -37.34 -12.34
CA ALA A 38 9.80 -36.77 -11.98
C ALA A 38 10.87 -36.94 -13.09
N ALA A 39 11.69 -35.89 -13.28
CA ALA A 39 13.04 -36.01 -13.81
C ALA A 39 13.95 -34.99 -13.13
N ALA A 40 15.13 -35.49 -12.76
CA ALA A 40 16.13 -34.88 -11.90
C ALA A 40 16.92 -33.73 -12.55
N PHE A 41 17.37 -32.77 -11.73
CA PHE A 41 18.62 -32.02 -11.99
C PHE A 41 19.36 -31.73 -10.68
N GLY A 42 20.66 -32.03 -10.71
CA GLY A 42 21.56 -32.20 -9.58
C GLY A 42 22.07 -30.91 -8.93
N GLY A 43 22.68 -31.13 -7.76
CA GLY A 43 23.05 -30.10 -6.80
C GLY A 43 24.29 -29.26 -7.11
N ILE A 44 24.44 -28.22 -6.28
CA ILE A 44 25.56 -27.28 -6.27
C ILE A 44 26.18 -27.31 -4.85
N PRO A 45 27.51 -27.45 -4.69
CA PRO A 45 28.18 -27.58 -3.39
C PRO A 45 28.54 -26.22 -2.73
N PRO A 46 28.83 -26.18 -1.41
CA PRO A 46 29.08 -24.93 -0.69
C PRO A 46 30.55 -24.47 -0.78
N LEU A 47 30.77 -23.17 -1.02
CA LEU A 47 32.07 -22.51 -1.02
C LEU A 47 32.46 -22.07 0.41
N LYS A 48 33.59 -22.60 0.90
CA LYS A 48 34.30 -22.14 2.11
C LYS A 48 35.12 -20.90 1.77
N ARG A 49 35.06 -19.84 2.60
CA ARG A 49 36.05 -18.75 2.61
C ARG A 49 36.91 -18.85 3.86
N ARG A 50 38.22 -18.79 3.65
CA ARG A 50 39.26 -18.63 4.67
C ARG A 50 40.17 -17.51 4.16
N VAL A 51 40.38 -16.45 4.94
CA VAL A 51 41.46 -15.49 4.70
C VAL A 51 42.03 -15.09 6.06
N SER A 52 43.35 -15.22 6.18
CA SER A 52 44.21 -14.83 7.30
C SER A 52 44.83 -13.47 7.05
N PHE A 53 45.08 -12.67 8.10
CA PHE A 53 46.02 -11.55 8.06
C PHE A 53 46.92 -11.56 9.30
N THR A 54 48.20 -11.25 9.11
CA THR A 54 49.23 -11.06 10.16
C THR A 54 49.74 -9.62 10.14
N ASN A 55 50.10 -9.16 11.34
CA ASN A 55 50.46 -7.82 11.83
C ASN A 55 51.76 -7.18 11.30
N HIS A 56 51.91 -5.83 11.40
CA HIS A 56 52.59 -5.11 12.52
C HIS A 56 52.93 -3.63 12.17
N GLY A 57 52.80 -2.72 13.16
CA GLY A 57 53.53 -1.42 13.19
C GLY A 57 52.81 -0.23 13.88
N GLU A 58 52.91 -0.14 15.21
CA GLU A 58 52.49 0.93 16.18
C GLU A 58 53.40 2.20 16.20
N PRO A 59 53.26 3.25 17.07
CA PRO A 59 52.47 3.45 18.34
C PRO A 59 51.66 4.81 18.40
N ASP A 60 50.79 5.17 19.36
CA ASP A 60 51.01 5.30 20.82
C ASP A 60 49.68 5.60 21.61
N GLN A 61 49.56 4.98 22.81
CA GLN A 61 48.78 5.31 24.04
C GLN A 61 47.25 4.96 24.19
N PRO A 62 46.79 4.56 25.41
CA PRO A 62 45.87 3.42 25.59
C PRO A 62 44.42 3.78 25.97
N ILE A 63 43.45 3.04 25.38
CA ILE A 63 42.02 3.00 25.72
C ILE A 63 41.70 1.61 26.30
N PRO A 64 40.91 1.48 27.39
CA PRO A 64 40.59 0.19 27.99
C PRO A 64 39.80 -0.74 27.07
N GLU A 65 40.32 -1.96 26.96
CA GLU A 65 39.83 -3.09 26.17
C GLU A 65 38.59 -3.73 26.79
N LYS A 66 37.44 -3.58 26.11
CA LYS A 66 36.48 -4.65 25.78
C LYS A 66 35.42 -4.10 24.85
N LEU A 67 35.71 -4.23 23.55
CA LEU A 67 34.83 -3.89 22.43
C LEU A 67 33.80 -5.02 22.18
N GLU A 68 33.22 -5.55 23.25
CA GLU A 68 32.18 -6.58 23.22
C GLU A 68 30.83 -6.07 23.75
N ASP A 69 30.73 -4.79 24.16
CA ASP A 69 29.51 -4.22 24.78
C ASP A 69 28.87 -3.05 24.01
N LEU A 70 29.21 -2.80 22.72
CA LEU A 70 28.66 -1.65 21.97
C LEU A 70 28.19 -1.93 20.54
N LEU A 71 27.88 -3.19 20.20
CA LEU A 71 27.18 -3.53 18.95
C LEU A 71 26.27 -4.75 19.16
N GLU A 72 25.08 -4.56 19.74
CA GLU A 72 23.94 -5.48 19.61
C GLU A 72 22.62 -4.85 20.14
N THR A 73 22.06 -3.87 19.42
CA THR A 73 20.63 -3.51 19.55
C THR A 73 20.05 -3.08 18.20
N ASP A 74 19.86 -4.05 17.30
CA ASP A 74 18.68 -4.14 16.41
C ASP A 74 18.79 -5.37 15.47
N THR A 75 19.12 -6.52 16.05
CA THR A 75 18.76 -7.79 15.41
C THR A 75 17.51 -8.29 16.09
N TYR A 76 16.38 -8.23 15.39
CA TYR A 76 15.28 -9.14 15.63
C TYR A 76 15.82 -10.57 15.50
N ARG A 77 16.22 -11.13 16.64
CA ARG A 77 16.39 -12.56 16.84
C ARG A 77 15.02 -13.01 17.32
N PRO A 78 14.35 -14.00 16.70
CA PRO A 78 13.21 -14.61 17.37
C PRO A 78 13.76 -15.10 18.72
N PRO A 79 13.02 -14.95 19.84
CA PRO A 79 13.49 -15.53 21.08
C PRO A 79 13.71 -17.01 20.80
N SER A 80 14.96 -17.47 20.86
CA SER A 80 15.23 -18.88 21.10
C SER A 80 14.83 -19.13 22.54
N SER A 81 13.53 -19.16 22.78
CA SER A 81 12.96 -19.75 23.95
C SER A 81 13.29 -21.24 23.85
N LYS A 82 14.39 -21.64 24.48
CA LYS A 82 14.25 -22.77 25.39
C LYS A 82 13.28 -22.31 26.50
N GLN A 83 12.01 -22.13 26.14
CA GLN A 83 10.92 -22.22 27.09
C GLN A 83 11.10 -23.64 27.60
N GLN A 84 11.52 -23.75 28.85
CA GLN A 84 11.36 -24.97 29.60
C GLN A 84 9.90 -25.33 29.41
N GLU A 85 9.60 -26.35 28.58
CA GLU A 85 8.24 -26.78 28.30
C GLU A 85 7.62 -27.13 29.64
N LYS A 86 6.93 -26.17 30.25
CA LYS A 86 6.02 -26.44 31.36
C LYS A 86 4.99 -27.37 30.75
N ARG A 87 5.09 -28.65 31.11
CA ARG A 87 4.15 -29.67 30.68
C ARG A 87 2.76 -29.22 31.12
N ILE A 88 1.99 -28.66 30.18
CA ILE A 88 0.64 -28.18 30.45
C ILE A 88 -0.18 -29.39 30.88
N VAL A 89 -0.78 -29.30 32.06
CA VAL A 89 -1.64 -30.36 32.58
C VAL A 89 -3.00 -30.18 31.93
N VAL A 90 -3.39 -31.13 31.09
CA VAL A 90 -4.73 -31.17 30.49
C VAL A 90 -5.64 -31.95 31.42
N ARG A 91 -6.58 -31.25 32.08
CA ARG A 91 -7.60 -31.83 32.95
C ARG A 91 -8.67 -30.77 33.23
N THR A 92 -9.92 -31.06 32.90
CA THR A 92 -11.06 -30.24 33.35
C THR A 92 -11.21 -30.32 34.86
N THR A 93 -11.26 -29.16 35.53
CA THR A 93 -11.41 -29.03 36.99
C THR A 93 -12.69 -28.26 37.34
N ASP A 94 -13.13 -28.35 38.60
CA ASP A 94 -14.26 -27.54 39.09
C ASP A 94 -14.01 -26.03 38.94
N LEU A 95 -12.75 -25.60 38.98
CA LEU A 95 -12.38 -24.21 38.68
C LEU A 95 -12.74 -23.79 37.25
N HIS A 96 -12.51 -24.66 36.27
CA HIS A 96 -12.91 -24.39 34.88
C HIS A 96 -14.43 -24.27 34.76
N HIS A 97 -15.18 -25.15 35.43
CA HIS A 97 -16.64 -25.08 35.45
C HIS A 97 -17.14 -23.80 36.12
N ALA A 98 -16.57 -23.43 37.27
CA ALA A 98 -16.92 -22.20 37.98
C ALA A 98 -16.63 -20.95 37.13
N CYS A 99 -15.45 -20.86 36.52
CA CYS A 99 -15.10 -19.75 35.63
C CYS A 99 -15.98 -19.70 34.38
N SER A 100 -16.28 -20.85 33.75
CA SER A 100 -17.18 -20.91 32.59
C SER A 100 -18.62 -20.51 32.93
N LEU A 101 -19.07 -20.73 34.16
CA LEU A 101 -20.39 -20.34 34.65
C LEU A 101 -20.42 -18.95 35.26
N LEU A 102 -19.26 -18.29 35.36
CA LEU A 102 -19.05 -17.02 36.07
C LEU A 102 -19.48 -17.06 37.54
N ASP A 103 -19.32 -18.22 38.18
CA ASP A 103 -19.63 -18.45 39.59
C ASP A 103 -18.40 -18.12 40.46
N VAL A 104 -18.41 -16.91 41.02
CA VAL A 104 -17.33 -16.39 41.87
C VAL A 104 -17.19 -17.21 43.15
N ASP A 105 -18.30 -17.60 43.78
CA ASP A 105 -18.28 -18.29 45.06
C ASP A 105 -17.72 -19.70 44.91
N ALA A 106 -18.13 -20.42 43.85
CA ALA A 106 -17.56 -21.73 43.53
C ALA A 106 -16.08 -21.63 43.18
N ALA A 107 -15.68 -20.63 42.38
CA ALA A 107 -14.27 -20.42 42.03
C ALA A 107 -13.43 -20.12 43.28
N MET A 108 -13.88 -19.23 44.16
CA MET A 108 -13.19 -18.91 45.41
C MET A 108 -13.11 -20.09 46.35
N THR A 109 -14.17 -20.91 46.42
CA THR A 109 -14.17 -22.14 47.21
C THR A 109 -13.07 -23.08 46.73
N PHE A 110 -12.94 -23.30 45.43
CA PHE A 110 -11.88 -24.12 44.85
C PHE A 110 -10.49 -23.52 45.10
N LEU A 111 -10.31 -22.23 44.84
CA LEU A 111 -9.02 -21.54 45.00
C LEU A 111 -8.53 -21.54 46.46
N ASN A 112 -9.45 -21.57 47.44
CA ASN A 112 -9.13 -21.57 48.87
C ASN A 112 -8.85 -22.97 49.45
N GLN A 113 -9.04 -24.05 48.68
CA GLN A 113 -8.68 -25.39 49.14
C GLN A 113 -7.16 -25.52 49.27
N SER A 114 -6.70 -26.05 50.40
CA SER A 114 -5.26 -26.26 50.66
C SER A 114 -4.60 -27.27 49.71
N THR A 115 -5.41 -28.08 49.02
CA THR A 115 -4.97 -29.06 48.02
C THR A 115 -4.78 -28.47 46.62
N THR A 116 -5.23 -27.24 46.37
CA THR A 116 -5.12 -26.59 45.06
C THR A 116 -3.68 -26.20 44.79
N SER A 117 -3.04 -26.88 43.84
CA SER A 117 -1.66 -26.60 43.44
C SER A 117 -1.61 -25.53 42.34
N ALA A 118 -0.44 -24.90 42.17
CA ALA A 118 -0.22 -23.97 41.05
C ALA A 118 -0.44 -24.65 39.67
N ALA A 119 -0.18 -25.95 39.57
CA ALA A 119 -0.45 -26.73 38.36
C ALA A 119 -1.96 -26.88 38.08
N ASP A 120 -2.81 -26.83 39.11
CA ASP A 120 -4.26 -26.92 38.94
C ASP A 120 -4.88 -25.59 38.49
N ILE A 121 -4.24 -24.46 38.82
CA ILE A 121 -4.65 -23.11 38.42
C ILE A 121 -4.34 -22.85 36.95
N ASP A 122 -3.16 -23.28 36.49
CA ASP A 122 -2.70 -23.16 35.10
C ASP A 122 -3.05 -24.37 34.23
N ALA A 123 -3.76 -25.36 34.76
CA ALA A 123 -4.28 -26.46 33.97
C ALA A 123 -5.17 -25.93 32.85
N VAL A 124 -5.25 -26.67 31.75
CA VAL A 124 -6.20 -26.40 30.67
C VAL A 124 -7.29 -27.47 30.69
N SER A 125 -8.52 -27.08 30.43
CA SER A 125 -9.64 -28.00 30.27
C SER A 125 -9.42 -28.93 29.09
N ASP A 126 -10.28 -29.95 28.96
CA ASP A 126 -10.24 -30.87 27.82
C ASP A 126 -10.55 -30.16 26.48
N ASP A 127 -11.27 -29.04 26.54
CA ASP A 127 -11.51 -28.13 25.41
C ASP A 127 -10.33 -27.16 25.16
N GLY A 128 -9.28 -27.24 25.99
CA GLY A 128 -8.04 -26.50 25.84
C GLY A 128 -8.05 -25.09 26.43
N TYR A 129 -8.99 -24.72 27.29
CA TYR A 129 -9.04 -23.39 27.90
C TYR A 129 -8.48 -23.41 29.33
N SER A 130 -7.66 -22.41 29.69
CA SER A 130 -7.35 -22.16 31.10
C SER A 130 -8.54 -21.50 31.82
N ALA A 131 -8.58 -21.62 33.14
CA ALA A 131 -9.56 -20.91 33.96
C ALA A 131 -9.54 -19.38 33.72
N LEU A 132 -8.35 -18.82 33.48
CA LEU A 132 -8.17 -17.40 33.18
C LEU A 132 -8.73 -17.00 31.80
N CYS A 133 -8.55 -17.84 30.77
CA CYS A 133 -9.19 -17.63 29.47
C CYS A 133 -10.71 -17.66 29.59
N LEU A 134 -11.27 -18.64 30.33
CA LEU A 134 -12.72 -18.72 30.56
C LEU A 134 -13.27 -17.49 31.29
N ALA A 135 -12.57 -16.99 32.31
CA ALA A 135 -12.92 -15.74 32.99
C ALA A 135 -12.86 -14.52 32.04
N ALA A 136 -11.85 -14.47 31.16
CA ALA A 136 -11.70 -13.41 30.17
C ALA A 136 -12.77 -13.42 29.09
N MET A 137 -13.37 -14.58 28.83
CA MET A 137 -14.47 -14.77 27.86
C MET A 137 -15.84 -14.36 28.41
N ALA A 138 -15.92 -13.77 29.61
CA ALA A 138 -17.16 -13.25 30.18
C ALA A 138 -17.83 -12.27 29.21
N PRO A 139 -19.08 -12.50 28.78
CA PRO A 139 -19.77 -11.61 27.85
C PRO A 139 -20.29 -10.35 28.57
N PRO A 140 -20.58 -9.25 27.86
CA PRO A 140 -21.41 -8.18 28.41
C PRO A 140 -22.78 -8.74 28.85
N PRO A 141 -23.35 -8.35 30.02
CA PRO A 141 -22.92 -7.33 30.99
C PRO A 141 -21.99 -7.86 32.11
N SER A 142 -21.55 -9.11 32.06
CA SER A 142 -20.83 -9.80 33.13
C SER A 142 -19.33 -9.51 33.18
N PHE A 143 -18.87 -8.41 32.56
CA PHE A 143 -17.46 -8.02 32.56
C PHE A 143 -16.90 -7.82 33.97
N ALA A 144 -17.67 -7.24 34.90
CA ALA A 144 -17.25 -7.06 36.28
C ALA A 144 -16.98 -8.41 36.98
N THR A 145 -17.81 -9.41 36.73
CA THR A 145 -17.63 -10.76 37.25
C THR A 145 -16.40 -11.43 36.65
N GLY A 146 -16.19 -11.30 35.33
CA GLY A 146 -14.98 -11.79 34.66
C GLY A 146 -13.70 -11.16 35.22
N VAL A 147 -13.70 -9.84 35.46
CA VAL A 147 -12.59 -9.12 36.09
C VAL A 147 -12.34 -9.59 37.52
N HIS A 148 -13.40 -9.82 38.31
CA HIS A 148 -13.27 -10.33 39.67
C HIS A 148 -12.63 -11.73 39.68
N LEU A 149 -13.13 -12.64 38.85
CA LEU A 149 -12.55 -13.98 38.69
C LEU A 149 -11.09 -13.92 38.25
N ALA A 150 -10.80 -13.09 37.23
CA ALA A 150 -9.45 -12.93 36.73
C ALA A 150 -8.49 -12.40 37.80
N LYS A 151 -8.91 -11.41 38.60
CA LYS A 151 -8.12 -10.91 39.73
C LYS A 151 -7.85 -12.01 40.77
N ALA A 152 -8.87 -12.76 41.16
CA ALA A 152 -8.72 -13.87 42.11
C ALA A 152 -7.76 -14.96 41.60
N LEU A 153 -7.81 -15.27 40.30
CA LEU A 153 -6.89 -16.20 39.66
C LEU A 153 -5.45 -15.68 39.65
N LEU A 154 -5.25 -14.40 39.31
CA LEU A 154 -3.93 -13.76 39.31
C LEU A 154 -3.33 -13.67 40.73
N ASP A 155 -4.15 -13.35 41.74
CA ASP A 155 -3.74 -13.34 43.16
C ASP A 155 -3.27 -14.72 43.64
N ARG A 156 -3.64 -15.79 42.93
CA ARG A 156 -3.21 -17.19 43.17
C ARG A 156 -2.15 -17.67 42.17
N GLY A 157 -1.59 -16.77 41.37
CA GLY A 157 -0.45 -17.06 40.49
C GLY A 157 -0.83 -17.64 39.14
N ALA A 158 -2.08 -17.47 38.67
CA ALA A 158 -2.44 -17.83 37.31
C ALA A 158 -1.57 -17.10 36.28
N SER A 159 -1.11 -17.82 35.26
CA SER A 159 -0.25 -17.31 34.20
C SER A 159 -1.04 -16.58 33.12
N LEU A 160 -0.63 -15.35 32.81
CA LEU A 160 -1.20 -14.52 31.74
C LEU A 160 -0.82 -14.99 30.32
N VAL A 161 0.18 -15.87 30.21
CA VAL A 161 0.70 -16.36 28.93
C VAL A 161 0.22 -17.78 28.60
N THR A 162 -0.61 -18.37 29.46
CA THR A 162 -1.24 -19.67 29.19
C THR A 162 -2.26 -19.49 28.08
N ALA A 163 -1.94 -20.04 26.91
CA ALA A 163 -2.77 -19.96 25.72
C ALA A 163 -3.72 -21.15 25.60
N ASP A 164 -4.84 -20.94 24.92
CA ASP A 164 -5.76 -22.02 24.58
C ASP A 164 -5.25 -22.89 23.41
N ALA A 165 -6.04 -23.90 23.02
CA ALA A 165 -5.69 -24.80 21.91
C ALA A 165 -5.50 -24.09 20.55
N SER A 166 -6.03 -22.87 20.38
CA SER A 166 -5.83 -22.03 19.19
C SER A 166 -4.73 -20.97 19.38
N GLY A 167 -4.07 -20.98 20.54
CA GLY A 167 -2.99 -20.06 20.87
C GLY A 167 -3.47 -18.71 21.42
N TYR A 168 -4.76 -18.52 21.70
CA TYR A 168 -5.25 -17.27 22.28
C TYR A 168 -5.09 -17.27 23.80
N THR A 169 -4.48 -16.20 24.31
CA THR A 169 -4.37 -15.94 25.76
C THR A 169 -5.57 -15.14 26.26
N ALA A 170 -5.72 -15.05 27.58
CA ALA A 170 -6.76 -14.23 28.21
C ALA A 170 -6.77 -12.76 27.73
N LEU A 171 -5.59 -12.18 27.43
CA LEU A 171 -5.49 -10.82 26.87
C LEU A 171 -6.17 -10.72 25.49
N HIS A 172 -6.00 -11.72 24.62
CA HIS A 172 -6.64 -11.74 23.30
C HIS A 172 -8.15 -11.82 23.42
N TRP A 173 -8.67 -12.65 24.32
CA TRP A 173 -10.11 -12.77 24.57
C TRP A 173 -10.70 -11.49 25.14
N GLY A 174 -10.04 -10.86 26.12
CA GLY A 174 -10.43 -9.55 26.64
C GLY A 174 -10.50 -8.48 25.54
N ALA A 175 -9.55 -8.48 24.61
CA ALA A 175 -9.52 -7.55 23.47
C ALA A 175 -10.60 -7.86 22.43
N ALA A 176 -10.85 -9.14 22.14
CA ALA A 176 -11.88 -9.58 21.21
C ALA A 176 -13.31 -9.30 21.67
N LEU A 177 -13.51 -9.17 22.99
CA LEU A 177 -14.80 -8.82 23.60
C LEU A 177 -14.90 -7.34 23.98
N GLY A 178 -13.79 -6.60 23.97
CA GLY A 178 -13.75 -5.20 24.36
C GLY A 178 -13.84 -4.96 25.88
N ASN A 179 -13.40 -5.92 26.70
CA ASN A 179 -13.39 -5.77 28.17
C ASN A 179 -12.19 -4.94 28.62
N VAL A 180 -12.34 -3.61 28.58
CA VAL A 180 -11.26 -2.64 28.87
C VAL A 180 -10.68 -2.80 30.27
N ALA A 181 -11.54 -2.96 31.29
CA ALA A 181 -11.09 -3.10 32.68
C ALA A 181 -10.22 -4.36 32.89
N LEU A 182 -10.51 -5.43 32.15
CA LEU A 182 -9.71 -6.64 32.16
C LEU A 182 -8.36 -6.43 31.49
N LEU A 183 -8.34 -5.73 30.35
CA LEU A 183 -7.09 -5.38 29.66
C LEU A 183 -6.17 -4.53 30.56
N ASP A 184 -6.73 -3.51 31.23
CA ASP A 184 -5.98 -2.68 32.17
C ASP A 184 -5.42 -3.49 33.34
N LEU A 185 -6.21 -4.40 33.91
CA LEU A 185 -5.74 -5.29 34.98
C LEU A 185 -4.55 -6.13 34.51
N PHE A 186 -4.65 -6.76 33.35
CA PHE A 186 -3.61 -7.64 32.81
C PHE A 186 -2.33 -6.88 32.47
N LEU A 187 -2.45 -5.73 31.79
CA LEU A 187 -1.31 -4.93 31.35
C LEU A 187 -0.64 -4.18 32.50
N THR A 188 -1.38 -3.83 33.55
CA THR A 188 -0.80 -3.32 34.80
C THR A 188 -0.04 -4.41 35.57
N THR A 189 -0.57 -5.64 35.57
CA THR A 189 0.04 -6.78 36.27
C THR A 189 1.33 -7.22 35.58
N GLN A 190 1.32 -7.30 34.25
CA GLN A 190 2.47 -7.72 33.46
C GLN A 190 2.55 -6.97 32.12
N PRO A 191 3.16 -5.77 32.06
CA PRO A 191 3.22 -4.97 30.84
C PRO A 191 3.86 -5.67 29.64
N SER A 192 4.77 -6.63 29.89
CA SER A 192 5.52 -7.32 28.84
C SER A 192 4.69 -8.19 27.90
N ILE A 193 3.41 -8.46 28.21
CA ILE A 193 2.54 -9.32 27.40
C ILE A 193 1.78 -8.56 26.30
N VAL A 194 1.91 -7.23 26.21
CA VAL A 194 1.06 -6.39 25.35
C VAL A 194 1.07 -6.81 23.88
N ASP A 195 2.22 -7.26 23.37
CA ASP A 195 2.43 -7.74 22.00
C ASP A 195 2.64 -9.26 21.94
N ILE A 196 2.06 -10.02 22.87
CA ILE A 196 2.16 -11.49 22.83
C ILE A 196 1.52 -12.03 21.55
N VAL A 197 2.32 -12.77 20.77
CA VAL A 197 1.91 -13.43 19.53
C VAL A 197 1.91 -14.93 19.78
N ALA A 198 0.84 -15.43 20.41
CA ALA A 198 0.71 -16.85 20.75
C ALA A 198 -0.26 -17.60 19.83
N THR A 199 -0.95 -16.89 18.93
CA THR A 199 -2.10 -17.41 18.17
C THR A 199 -1.68 -18.15 16.89
N SER A 200 -2.51 -19.07 16.41
CA SER A 200 -2.28 -19.78 15.13
C SER A 200 -2.11 -18.84 13.94
N ASP A 201 -2.73 -17.66 14.01
CA ASP A 201 -2.74 -16.66 12.93
C ASP A 201 -1.69 -15.55 13.15
N GLY A 202 -0.93 -15.60 14.24
CA GLY A 202 0.06 -14.58 14.59
C GLY A 202 -0.54 -13.22 14.97
N GLU A 203 -1.82 -13.18 15.33
CA GLU A 203 -2.50 -11.96 15.80
C GLU A 203 -2.08 -11.60 17.24
N THR A 204 -1.97 -10.30 17.52
CA THR A 204 -1.87 -9.71 18.87
C THR A 204 -3.25 -9.32 19.41
N ALA A 205 -3.33 -8.94 20.70
CA ALA A 205 -4.55 -8.38 21.28
C ALA A 205 -5.08 -7.15 20.49
N LEU A 206 -4.19 -6.29 19.98
CA LEU A 206 -4.57 -5.12 19.18
C LEU A 206 -5.24 -5.50 17.85
N HIS A 207 -4.82 -6.60 17.21
CA HIS A 207 -5.51 -7.13 16.04
C HIS A 207 -6.95 -7.55 16.36
N ARG A 208 -7.16 -8.24 17.50
CA ARG A 208 -8.50 -8.68 17.93
C ARG A 208 -9.40 -7.49 18.21
N ALA A 209 -8.92 -6.50 18.97
CA ALA A 209 -9.68 -5.28 19.25
C ALA A 209 -10.07 -4.53 17.97
N ALA A 210 -9.16 -4.43 16.99
CA ALA A 210 -9.43 -3.81 15.70
C ALA A 210 -10.42 -4.60 14.86
N ARG A 211 -10.26 -5.93 14.78
CA ARG A 211 -11.13 -6.84 14.02
C ARG A 211 -12.58 -6.78 14.46
N PHE A 212 -12.80 -6.75 15.77
CA PHE A 212 -14.14 -6.73 16.36
C PHE A 212 -14.65 -5.31 16.69
N GLY A 213 -13.90 -4.26 16.31
CA GLY A 213 -14.38 -2.88 16.39
C GLY A 213 -14.48 -2.31 17.80
N HIS A 214 -13.62 -2.74 18.72
CA HIS A 214 -13.61 -2.27 20.11
C HIS A 214 -12.66 -1.08 20.30
N THR A 215 -13.13 0.14 19.99
CA THR A 215 -12.29 1.36 19.99
C THR A 215 -11.67 1.67 21.34
N ASP A 216 -12.37 1.42 22.45
CA ASP A 216 -11.83 1.71 23.78
C ASP A 216 -10.73 0.72 24.17
N ALA A 217 -10.87 -0.55 23.77
CA ALA A 217 -9.80 -1.54 23.91
C ALA A 217 -8.57 -1.16 23.07
N ILE A 218 -8.75 -0.65 21.85
CA ILE A 218 -7.65 -0.11 21.03
C ILE A 218 -6.92 1.02 21.77
N ARG A 219 -7.66 1.98 22.35
CA ARG A 219 -7.07 3.10 23.11
C ARG A 219 -6.19 2.60 24.25
N VAL A 220 -6.72 1.68 25.06
CA VAL A 220 -6.00 1.12 26.21
C VAL A 220 -4.77 0.33 25.76
N LEU A 221 -4.89 -0.54 24.76
CA LEU A 221 -3.75 -1.31 24.24
C LEU A 221 -2.64 -0.39 23.72
N VAL A 222 -2.98 0.65 22.95
CA VAL A 222 -1.99 1.61 22.45
C VAL A 222 -1.38 2.44 23.59
N GLN A 223 -2.16 2.82 24.61
CA GLN A 223 -1.64 3.51 25.80
C GLN A 223 -0.63 2.66 26.59
N HIS A 224 -0.83 1.34 26.65
CA HIS A 224 0.10 0.39 27.25
C HIS A 224 1.25 -0.02 26.30
N GLY A 225 1.39 0.63 25.15
CA GLY A 225 2.54 0.44 24.25
C GLY A 225 2.40 -0.67 23.22
N ALA A 226 1.18 -1.15 22.94
CA ALA A 226 0.95 -2.13 21.87
C ALA A 226 1.48 -1.62 20.52
N SER A 227 2.24 -2.47 19.83
CA SER A 227 2.77 -2.15 18.51
C SER A 227 1.67 -2.10 17.46
N THR A 228 1.59 -0.97 16.76
CA THR A 228 0.64 -0.78 15.64
C THR A 228 1.17 -1.32 14.30
N SER A 229 2.41 -1.82 14.26
CA SER A 229 3.08 -2.28 13.03
C SER A 229 3.35 -3.78 13.01
N THR A 230 3.09 -4.50 14.11
CA THR A 230 3.22 -5.97 14.19
C THR A 230 2.33 -6.62 13.14
N CYS A 231 2.89 -7.53 12.36
CA CYS A 231 2.16 -8.25 11.32
C CYS A 231 1.76 -9.65 11.80
N SER A 232 0.53 -10.04 11.49
CA SER A 232 0.06 -11.43 11.55
C SER A 232 0.77 -12.34 10.54
N HIS A 233 0.52 -13.66 10.61
CA HIS A 233 1.03 -14.62 9.61
C HIS A 233 0.53 -14.32 8.19
N ALA A 234 -0.63 -13.66 8.07
CA ALA A 234 -1.17 -13.17 6.79
C ALA A 234 -0.58 -11.83 6.35
N LEU A 235 0.43 -11.29 7.07
CA LEU A 235 1.10 -10.02 6.79
C LEU A 235 0.21 -8.78 6.95
N LEU A 236 -0.88 -8.93 7.71
CA LEU A 236 -1.79 -7.85 8.07
C LEU A 236 -1.38 -7.25 9.40
N GLN A 237 -1.33 -5.92 9.47
CA GLN A 237 -1.19 -5.13 10.68
C GLN A 237 -2.56 -4.94 11.37
N PRO A 238 -2.62 -4.46 12.63
CA PRO A 238 -3.90 -4.27 13.32
C PRO A 238 -4.88 -3.35 12.58
N ILE A 239 -4.38 -2.32 11.90
CA ILE A 239 -5.22 -1.42 11.11
C ILE A 239 -5.79 -2.08 9.85
N ASP A 240 -5.13 -3.10 9.30
CA ASP A 240 -5.56 -3.79 8.08
C ASP A 240 -6.73 -4.76 8.36
N VAL A 241 -6.96 -5.14 9.62
CA VAL A 241 -8.06 -6.00 10.04
C VAL A 241 -9.25 -5.23 10.62
N ALA A 242 -9.20 -3.89 10.60
CA ALA A 242 -10.19 -3.03 11.19
C ALA A 242 -11.62 -3.36 10.70
N GLY A 243 -12.50 -3.70 11.63
CA GLY A 243 -13.91 -3.93 11.33
C GLY A 243 -14.25 -5.22 10.57
N LEU A 244 -13.30 -6.11 10.30
CA LEU A 244 -13.56 -7.34 9.51
C LEU A 244 -14.51 -8.34 10.21
N GLY A 245 -14.65 -8.27 11.53
CA GLY A 245 -15.53 -9.14 12.33
C GLY A 245 -16.88 -8.52 12.73
N THR A 246 -17.16 -7.26 12.36
CA THR A 246 -18.24 -6.46 12.97
C THR A 246 -19.65 -6.88 12.59
N SER A 247 -19.82 -7.73 11.58
CA SER A 247 -21.14 -8.24 11.16
C SER A 247 -21.83 -9.10 12.21
N THR A 248 -21.11 -9.53 13.26
CA THR A 248 -21.60 -10.46 14.28
C THR A 248 -21.47 -9.96 15.73
N THR A 249 -20.84 -8.80 15.95
CA THR A 249 -20.57 -8.25 17.28
C THR A 249 -21.51 -7.08 17.61
N PRO A 250 -22.40 -7.22 18.60
CA PRO A 250 -23.26 -6.13 19.06
C PRO A 250 -22.43 -4.93 19.55
N HIS A 251 -22.83 -3.71 19.19
CA HIS A 251 -22.18 -2.45 19.60
C HIS A 251 -20.74 -2.25 19.10
N ALA A 252 -20.29 -3.02 18.11
CA ALA A 252 -18.99 -2.80 17.49
C ALA A 252 -18.96 -1.50 16.68
N ALA A 253 -17.85 -0.77 16.79
CA ALA A 253 -17.62 0.42 15.99
C ALA A 253 -17.50 0.06 14.51
N SER A 254 -17.96 0.96 13.63
CA SER A 254 -17.78 0.78 12.18
C SER A 254 -16.31 0.80 11.79
N HIS A 255 -15.98 0.24 10.63
CA HIS A 255 -14.63 0.30 10.06
C HIS A 255 -14.05 1.73 10.10
N ALA A 256 -14.83 2.72 9.66
CA ALA A 256 -14.41 4.14 9.68
C ALA A 256 -14.13 4.66 11.10
N ALA A 257 -14.92 4.25 12.10
CA ALA A 257 -14.71 4.65 13.49
C ALA A 257 -13.45 4.01 14.10
N VAL A 258 -13.14 2.76 13.73
CA VAL A 258 -11.89 2.10 14.13
C VAL A 258 -10.67 2.82 13.52
N LEU A 259 -10.72 3.15 12.23
CA LEU A 259 -9.67 3.94 11.58
C LEU A 259 -9.48 5.31 12.24
N ALA A 260 -10.57 6.02 12.52
CA ALA A 260 -10.52 7.29 13.25
C ALA A 260 -9.91 7.14 14.65
N CYS A 261 -10.17 6.04 15.35
CA CYS A 261 -9.54 5.73 16.63
C CYS A 261 -8.02 5.55 16.48
N PHE A 262 -7.57 4.78 15.50
CA PHE A 262 -6.14 4.62 15.19
C PHE A 262 -5.48 5.96 14.85
N ALA A 263 -6.09 6.77 13.98
CA ALA A 263 -5.58 8.10 13.63
C ALA A 263 -5.45 9.02 14.86
N ALA A 264 -6.39 8.94 15.80
CA ALA A 264 -6.36 9.73 17.03
C ALA A 264 -5.28 9.24 18.01
N CYS A 265 -5.12 7.93 18.18
CA CYS A 265 -4.15 7.37 19.12
C CYS A 265 -2.71 7.42 18.58
N ARG A 266 -2.55 7.30 17.25
CA ARG A 266 -1.25 7.24 16.58
C ARG A 266 -1.32 7.99 15.24
N PRO A 267 -1.18 9.33 15.24
CA PRO A 267 -1.25 10.15 14.02
C PRO A 267 -0.29 9.70 12.91
N ALA A 268 0.84 9.08 13.28
CA ALA A 268 1.80 8.51 12.33
C ALA A 268 1.24 7.38 11.44
N LEU A 269 0.07 6.82 11.76
CA LEU A 269 -0.60 5.85 10.90
C LEU A 269 -1.32 6.48 9.70
N LYS A 270 -1.46 7.81 9.68
CA LYS A 270 -2.09 8.54 8.57
C LYS A 270 -1.26 8.42 7.28
N THR A 271 -1.97 8.49 6.17
CA THR A 271 -1.40 8.68 4.84
C THR A 271 -1.15 10.16 4.60
N LEU A 272 0.08 10.52 4.27
CA LEU A 272 0.42 11.88 3.85
C LEU A 272 0.03 12.07 2.38
N VAL A 273 -0.75 13.11 2.08
CA VAL A 273 -1.06 13.53 0.72
C VAL A 273 -0.43 14.89 0.47
N LEU A 274 0.45 14.96 -0.52
CA LEU A 274 1.16 16.20 -0.85
C LEU A 274 0.66 16.77 -2.17
N HIS A 275 0.36 18.06 -2.17
CA HIS A 275 0.11 18.85 -3.38
C HIS A 275 0.65 20.26 -3.18
N HIS A 276 0.92 21.02 -4.25
CA HIS A 276 1.36 22.40 -4.09
C HIS A 276 0.84 23.31 -5.20
N PRO A 277 0.38 24.55 -4.90
CA PRO A 277 -0.10 25.50 -5.91
C PRO A 277 0.86 25.76 -7.07
N ASP A 278 2.18 25.84 -6.81
CA ASP A 278 3.21 25.93 -7.87
C ASP A 278 3.06 24.87 -8.98
N CYS A 279 2.54 23.69 -8.68
CA CYS A 279 2.33 22.65 -9.70
C CYS A 279 1.28 23.10 -10.74
N ASN A 280 0.37 24.01 -10.38
CA ASN A 280 -0.62 24.59 -11.30
C ASN A 280 0.00 25.67 -12.20
N ASP A 281 1.15 26.23 -11.84
CA ASP A 281 1.85 27.26 -12.64
C ASP A 281 2.51 26.68 -13.91
N HIS A 282 2.63 25.35 -14.02
CA HIS A 282 3.03 24.71 -15.28
C HIS A 282 1.86 24.77 -16.27
N LEU A 283 1.86 25.74 -17.16
CA LEU A 283 0.84 25.85 -18.20
C LEU A 283 1.24 25.08 -19.46
N THR A 284 0.22 24.70 -20.21
CA THR A 284 0.30 24.00 -21.51
C THR A 284 -0.52 24.76 -22.53
N ILE A 285 -0.50 24.34 -23.79
CA ILE A 285 -1.48 24.82 -24.77
C ILE A 285 -2.91 24.55 -24.29
N GLU A 286 -3.86 25.35 -24.78
CA GLU A 286 -5.28 25.22 -24.46
C GLU A 286 -5.79 23.81 -24.81
N SER A 287 -6.68 23.27 -23.96
CA SER A 287 -7.25 21.93 -24.10
C SER A 287 -6.24 20.77 -24.13
N HIS A 288 -5.00 21.00 -23.69
CA HIS A 288 -4.03 19.92 -23.50
C HIS A 288 -4.45 18.99 -22.35
N GLN A 289 -4.15 17.70 -22.50
CA GLN A 289 -4.55 16.68 -21.53
C GLN A 289 -3.78 16.74 -20.21
N GLU A 290 -2.49 17.08 -20.27
CA GLU A 290 -1.69 17.38 -19.10
C GLU A 290 -1.98 18.83 -18.70
N ALA A 291 -2.79 19.03 -17.65
CA ALA A 291 -3.30 20.34 -17.25
C ALA A 291 -3.51 20.43 -15.72
N PRO A 292 -3.54 21.66 -15.14
CA PRO A 292 -3.78 21.87 -13.70
C PRO A 292 -5.07 21.22 -13.17
N ALA A 293 -6.10 21.10 -14.02
CA ALA A 293 -7.38 20.49 -13.67
C ALA A 293 -7.25 19.04 -13.15
N ARG A 294 -6.19 18.31 -13.54
CA ARG A 294 -5.89 16.96 -13.03
C ARG A 294 -5.73 16.93 -11.52
N ILE A 295 -4.90 17.82 -10.96
CA ILE A 295 -4.69 17.91 -9.50
C ILE A 295 -6.00 18.31 -8.81
N ALA A 296 -6.70 19.32 -9.34
CA ALA A 296 -7.94 19.80 -8.76
C ALA A 296 -9.02 18.71 -8.70
N ALA A 297 -9.16 17.90 -9.75
CA ALA A 297 -10.13 16.81 -9.81
C ALA A 297 -9.83 15.70 -8.79
N ILE A 298 -8.56 15.36 -8.57
CA ILE A 298 -8.18 14.38 -7.55
C ILE A 298 -8.47 14.94 -6.15
N LEU A 299 -8.01 16.15 -5.84
CA LEU A 299 -8.18 16.77 -4.51
C LEU A 299 -9.66 16.94 -4.14
N ALA A 300 -10.53 17.22 -5.11
CA ALA A 300 -11.98 17.35 -4.88
C ALA A 300 -12.61 16.08 -4.28
N ARG A 301 -11.98 14.90 -4.43
CA ARG A 301 -12.46 13.62 -3.88
C ARG A 301 -11.87 13.26 -2.51
N LEU A 302 -10.90 14.01 -1.99
CA LEU A 302 -10.14 13.61 -0.78
C LEU A 302 -10.64 14.28 0.52
N HIS A 303 -11.83 14.89 0.52
CA HIS A 303 -12.39 15.53 1.70
C HIS A 303 -12.89 14.51 2.73
N ASP A 304 -12.96 14.94 4.00
CA ASP A 304 -13.58 14.20 5.12
C ASP A 304 -13.01 12.80 5.41
N ASN A 305 -11.69 12.63 5.32
CA ASN A 305 -11.01 11.39 5.69
C ASN A 305 -10.06 11.57 6.90
N PRO A 306 -10.36 10.99 8.08
CA PRO A 306 -9.52 11.15 9.28
C PRO A 306 -8.16 10.46 9.16
N MET A 307 -7.99 9.55 8.20
CA MET A 307 -6.73 8.85 7.93
C MET A 307 -5.81 9.61 6.99
N LEU A 308 -6.22 10.76 6.46
CA LEU A 308 -5.36 11.60 5.62
C LEU A 308 -4.78 12.76 6.42
N ASP A 309 -3.54 13.09 6.09
CA ASP A 309 -2.95 14.40 6.34
C ASP A 309 -2.65 15.03 4.98
N ILE A 310 -3.36 16.10 4.60
CA ILE A 310 -3.21 16.76 3.31
C ILE A 310 -2.39 18.03 3.53
N SER A 311 -1.23 18.11 2.90
CA SER A 311 -0.29 19.21 3.09
C SER A 311 0.22 19.80 1.77
N SER A 312 0.47 21.11 1.82
CA SER A 312 1.23 21.86 0.83
C SER A 312 2.49 22.50 1.39
N ASP A 313 2.86 22.15 2.63
CA ASP A 313 4.01 22.71 3.32
C ASP A 313 5.27 21.85 3.09
N PHE A 314 5.93 22.07 1.96
CA PHE A 314 7.20 21.44 1.63
C PHE A 314 7.99 22.27 0.62
N GLY A 315 9.32 22.28 0.72
CA GLY A 315 10.19 23.07 -0.16
C GLY A 315 10.47 22.44 -1.54
N PHE A 316 11.29 23.13 -2.32
CA PHE A 316 11.82 22.63 -3.59
C PHE A 316 12.83 21.50 -3.39
N ALA A 317 12.99 20.64 -4.41
CA ALA A 317 14.14 19.75 -4.49
C ALA A 317 15.43 20.58 -4.56
N SER A 318 16.47 20.13 -3.85
CA SER A 318 17.79 20.77 -3.94
C SER A 318 18.41 20.50 -5.31
N LEU A 319 19.18 21.46 -5.82
CA LEU A 319 19.91 21.27 -7.07
C LEU A 319 20.89 20.08 -7.00
N ALA A 320 21.41 19.79 -5.80
CA ALA A 320 22.24 18.61 -5.55
C ALA A 320 21.46 17.31 -5.84
N ALA A 321 20.22 17.18 -5.35
CA ALA A 321 19.39 16.00 -5.61
C ALA A 321 19.07 15.85 -7.11
N VAL A 322 18.73 16.95 -7.79
CA VAL A 322 18.44 16.94 -9.24
C VAL A 322 19.68 16.50 -10.05
N ARG A 323 20.87 17.01 -9.70
CA ARG A 323 22.14 16.70 -10.39
C ARG A 323 22.60 15.25 -10.26
N ARG A 324 22.04 14.47 -9.33
CA ARG A 324 22.34 13.04 -9.25
C ARG A 324 21.59 12.21 -10.29
N VAL A 325 20.51 12.77 -10.85
CA VAL A 325 19.57 12.05 -11.72
C VAL A 325 19.61 12.55 -13.16
N HIS A 326 19.97 13.81 -13.35
CA HIS A 326 20.07 14.42 -14.66
C HIS A 326 21.45 15.03 -14.91
N SER A 327 21.87 15.00 -16.17
CA SER A 327 23.11 15.61 -16.62
C SER A 327 23.12 17.12 -16.35
N THR A 328 24.29 17.65 -16.02
CA THR A 328 24.49 19.10 -15.84
C THR A 328 24.06 19.89 -17.08
N LYS A 329 24.37 19.37 -18.28
CA LYS A 329 23.97 19.98 -19.56
C LYS A 329 22.45 20.15 -19.65
N TYR A 330 21.68 19.09 -19.37
CA TYR A 330 20.21 19.17 -19.39
C TYR A 330 19.67 20.16 -18.35
N ILE A 331 20.18 20.11 -17.13
CA ILE A 331 19.76 21.02 -16.04
C ILE A 331 20.02 22.48 -16.41
N ASP A 332 21.19 22.79 -16.98
CA ASP A 332 21.54 24.15 -17.36
C ASP A 332 20.71 24.62 -18.56
N THR A 333 20.40 23.74 -19.52
CA THR A 333 19.41 24.00 -20.57
C THR A 333 18.04 24.35 -19.98
N LEU A 334 17.52 23.59 -19.01
CA LEU A 334 16.22 23.92 -18.39
C LEU A 334 16.21 25.31 -17.73
N LYS A 335 17.32 25.73 -17.12
CA LYS A 335 17.45 27.09 -16.58
C LYS A 335 17.47 28.15 -17.68
N GLN A 336 18.17 27.90 -18.78
CA GLN A 336 18.19 28.80 -19.93
C GLN A 336 16.81 28.95 -20.55
N LEU A 337 16.10 27.83 -20.77
CA LEU A 337 14.71 27.83 -21.25
C LEU A 337 13.79 28.59 -20.29
N HIS A 338 13.98 28.45 -18.97
CA HIS A 338 13.22 29.22 -17.98
C HIS A 338 13.42 30.73 -18.10
N LEU A 339 14.63 31.19 -18.44
CA LEU A 339 14.88 32.61 -18.70
C LEU A 339 14.27 33.04 -20.04
N GLN A 340 14.43 32.24 -21.08
CA GLN A 340 13.91 32.54 -22.42
C GLN A 340 12.38 32.66 -22.43
N VAL A 341 11.67 31.71 -21.80
CA VAL A 341 10.20 31.67 -21.79
C VAL A 341 9.56 32.88 -21.10
N GLN A 342 10.30 33.60 -20.24
CA GLN A 342 9.80 34.86 -19.66
C GLN A 342 9.56 35.92 -20.74
N SER A 343 10.40 35.93 -21.78
CA SER A 343 10.32 36.88 -22.89
C SER A 343 9.37 36.45 -24.02
N VAL A 344 8.91 35.19 -24.01
CA VAL A 344 7.97 34.69 -25.02
C VAL A 344 6.58 35.28 -24.79
N ALA A 345 5.97 35.82 -25.85
CA ALA A 345 4.71 36.58 -25.77
C ALA A 345 3.56 35.82 -25.09
N ASN A 346 3.36 34.55 -25.47
CA ASN A 346 2.37 33.67 -24.84
C ASN A 346 2.91 32.90 -23.61
N GLY A 347 4.18 33.10 -23.25
CA GLY A 347 4.83 32.45 -22.10
C GLY A 347 4.96 30.93 -22.22
N LEU A 348 5.00 30.38 -23.45
CA LEU A 348 5.01 28.94 -23.71
C LEU A 348 6.00 28.57 -24.84
N MET A 349 6.68 27.44 -24.68
CA MET A 349 7.63 26.89 -25.64
C MET A 349 7.43 25.37 -25.79
N ALA A 350 7.77 24.84 -26.96
CA ALA A 350 7.88 23.40 -27.19
C ALA A 350 9.19 22.88 -26.57
N LEU A 351 9.12 21.88 -25.68
CA LEU A 351 10.32 21.39 -24.98
C LEU A 351 11.17 20.45 -25.84
N THR A 352 10.54 19.43 -26.44
CA THR A 352 11.23 18.33 -27.14
C THR A 352 12.25 18.84 -28.18
N PRO A 353 11.90 19.73 -29.14
CA PRO A 353 12.88 20.27 -30.08
C PRO A 353 14.06 20.96 -29.43
N ARG A 354 13.84 21.68 -28.32
CA ARG A 354 14.90 22.42 -27.63
C ARG A 354 15.90 21.45 -27.00
N ILE A 355 15.42 20.35 -26.43
CA ILE A 355 16.30 19.31 -25.89
C ILE A 355 17.06 18.58 -27.01
N GLN A 356 16.41 18.29 -28.13
CA GLN A 356 17.08 17.72 -29.31
C GLN A 356 18.23 18.62 -29.79
N VAL A 357 17.97 19.92 -29.98
CA VAL A 357 18.99 20.85 -30.48
C VAL A 357 20.06 21.13 -29.42
N GLU A 358 19.67 21.59 -28.23
CA GLU A 358 20.61 22.15 -27.25
C GLU A 358 21.36 21.06 -26.47
N VAL A 359 20.68 19.95 -26.16
CA VAL A 359 21.28 18.86 -25.36
C VAL A 359 21.85 17.76 -26.25
N GLN A 360 21.08 17.27 -27.22
CA GLN A 360 21.51 16.16 -28.08
C GLN A 360 22.36 16.62 -29.28
N GLY A 361 22.31 17.90 -29.65
CA GLY A 361 23.06 18.42 -30.81
C GLY A 361 22.41 18.09 -32.16
N THR A 362 21.12 17.76 -32.16
CA THR A 362 20.35 17.51 -33.39
C THR A 362 20.30 18.79 -34.23
N ALA A 363 20.49 18.65 -35.55
CA ALA A 363 20.37 19.78 -36.46
C ALA A 363 18.94 20.36 -36.43
N LEU A 364 18.81 21.69 -36.58
CA LEU A 364 17.54 22.39 -36.40
C LEU A 364 16.44 21.89 -37.36
N ASP A 365 16.81 21.52 -38.58
CA ASP A 365 15.94 20.97 -39.62
C ASP A 365 15.54 19.50 -39.38
N GLN A 366 16.27 18.79 -38.53
CA GLN A 366 15.99 17.41 -38.11
C GLN A 366 15.25 17.33 -36.77
N ALA A 367 15.17 18.43 -36.03
CA ALA A 367 14.45 18.50 -34.76
C ALA A 367 12.92 18.47 -34.98
N LYS A 368 12.19 17.95 -34.00
CA LYS A 368 10.73 17.89 -34.00
C LYS A 368 10.16 19.30 -34.15
N HIS A 369 9.23 19.51 -35.08
CA HIS A 369 8.60 20.83 -35.22
C HIS A 369 7.83 21.24 -33.96
N ASP A 370 7.96 22.51 -33.56
CA ASP A 370 7.26 23.09 -32.42
C ASP A 370 5.74 22.86 -32.49
N ALA A 371 5.16 22.94 -33.70
CA ALA A 371 3.72 22.79 -33.95
C ALA A 371 3.14 21.39 -33.63
N ILE A 372 3.98 20.35 -33.58
CA ILE A 372 3.57 18.98 -33.27
C ILE A 372 4.16 18.50 -31.92
N CYS A 373 4.80 19.41 -31.18
CA CYS A 373 5.32 19.11 -29.85
C CYS A 373 4.20 19.05 -28.83
N ASP A 374 4.22 17.98 -28.05
CA ASP A 374 3.26 17.62 -27.03
C ASP A 374 3.76 17.97 -25.63
N THR A 375 5.08 18.03 -25.42
CA THR A 375 5.65 18.49 -24.15
C THR A 375 5.86 19.99 -24.15
N ASN A 376 5.14 20.67 -23.26
CA ASN A 376 5.11 22.11 -23.14
C ASN A 376 6.06 22.61 -22.04
N PHE A 377 6.63 23.80 -22.22
CA PHE A 377 7.45 24.47 -21.23
C PHE A 377 6.99 25.93 -21.07
N SER A 378 6.53 26.29 -19.89
CA SER A 378 5.93 27.58 -19.55
C SER A 378 6.75 28.32 -18.51
N ARG A 379 6.40 29.58 -18.24
CA ARG A 379 7.04 30.42 -17.20
C ARG A 379 7.13 29.74 -15.83
N GLY A 380 6.11 28.98 -15.44
CA GLY A 380 6.07 28.26 -14.15
C GLY A 380 6.66 26.86 -14.18
N THR A 381 7.04 26.31 -15.34
CA THR A 381 7.40 24.88 -15.48
C THR A 381 8.58 24.46 -14.63
N LEU A 382 9.69 25.22 -14.63
CA LEU A 382 10.87 24.86 -13.84
C LEU A 382 10.57 24.88 -12.33
N LYS A 383 9.81 25.89 -11.87
CA LYS A 383 9.37 26.01 -10.48
C LYS A 383 8.46 24.84 -10.08
N ALA A 384 7.48 24.51 -10.92
CA ALA A 384 6.57 23.37 -10.73
C ALA A 384 7.34 22.04 -10.65
N ALA A 385 8.26 21.78 -11.59
CA ALA A 385 9.05 20.55 -11.62
C ALA A 385 9.96 20.39 -10.38
N LEU A 386 10.61 21.47 -9.93
CA LEU A 386 11.41 21.47 -8.70
C LEU A 386 10.53 21.27 -7.45
N ARG A 387 9.32 21.82 -7.44
CA ARG A 387 8.35 21.61 -6.36
C ARG A 387 7.86 20.17 -6.33
N ALA A 388 7.51 19.61 -7.48
CA ALA A 388 7.07 18.22 -7.62
C ALA A 388 8.12 17.25 -7.04
N ALA A 389 9.38 17.40 -7.46
CA ALA A 389 10.48 16.59 -6.92
C ALA A 389 10.73 16.85 -5.42
N GLY A 390 10.55 18.09 -4.95
CA GLY A 390 10.66 18.45 -3.54
C GLY A 390 9.59 17.79 -2.66
N GLY A 391 8.37 17.67 -3.18
CA GLY A 391 7.28 16.92 -2.55
C GLY A 391 7.64 15.45 -2.35
N VAL A 392 8.21 14.80 -3.37
CA VAL A 392 8.68 13.40 -3.24
C VAL A 392 9.76 13.27 -2.17
N CYS A 393 10.75 14.19 -2.12
CA CYS A 393 11.78 14.18 -1.09
C CYS A 393 11.19 14.39 0.32
N HIS A 394 10.17 15.24 0.46
CA HIS A 394 9.47 15.46 1.72
C HIS A 394 8.69 14.21 2.15
N ALA A 395 7.93 13.60 1.24
CA ALA A 395 7.19 12.36 1.50
C ALA A 395 8.11 11.23 1.98
N ILE A 396 9.24 11.04 1.32
CA ILE A 396 10.25 10.05 1.73
C ILE A 396 10.76 10.34 3.14
N ARG A 397 11.08 11.60 3.47
CA ARG A 397 11.50 11.96 4.83
C ARG A 397 10.42 11.62 5.86
N ALA A 398 9.17 11.97 5.59
CA ALA A 398 8.06 11.71 6.50
C ALA A 398 7.86 10.20 6.75
N VAL A 399 7.88 9.40 5.68
CA VAL A 399 7.70 7.94 5.76
C VAL A 399 8.89 7.25 6.43
N VAL A 400 10.11 7.61 6.06
CA VAL A 400 11.33 6.96 6.59
C VAL A 400 11.58 7.33 8.05
N SER A 401 11.22 8.55 8.48
CA SER A 401 11.29 8.98 9.88
C SER A 401 10.14 8.46 10.75
N GLY A 402 9.16 7.77 10.17
CA GLY A 402 8.01 7.23 10.89
C GLY A 402 7.02 8.29 11.37
N THR A 403 7.03 9.50 10.80
CA THR A 403 5.98 10.51 11.07
C THR A 403 4.70 10.22 10.30
N HIS A 404 4.78 9.43 9.23
CA HIS A 404 3.66 8.93 8.44
C HIS A 404 3.92 7.49 8.00
N ARG A 405 2.85 6.70 7.81
CA ARG A 405 2.95 5.30 7.39
C ARG A 405 3.38 5.19 5.93
N ASN A 406 2.73 5.97 5.08
CA ASN A 406 2.91 6.01 3.64
C ASN A 406 2.54 7.41 3.11
N ALA A 407 2.78 7.67 1.82
CA ALA A 407 2.47 8.95 1.21
C ALA A 407 2.08 8.86 -0.27
N PHE A 408 1.29 9.83 -0.75
CA PHE A 408 0.97 10.05 -2.16
C PHE A 408 1.25 11.51 -2.57
N CYS A 409 2.12 11.71 -3.55
CA CYS A 409 2.46 13.01 -4.11
C CYS A 409 1.58 13.30 -5.35
N ILE A 410 0.56 14.14 -5.18
CA ILE A 410 -0.32 14.65 -6.24
C ILE A 410 0.35 15.88 -6.86
N VAL A 411 1.30 15.64 -7.76
CA VAL A 411 2.17 16.67 -8.32
C VAL A 411 2.15 16.65 -9.85
N ARG A 412 2.58 17.76 -10.45
CA ARG A 412 2.83 17.88 -11.89
C ARG A 412 3.91 18.95 -12.15
N PRO A 413 4.63 18.90 -13.27
CA PRO A 413 4.60 17.89 -14.36
C PRO A 413 4.98 16.46 -13.90
N PRO A 414 4.59 15.41 -14.67
CA PRO A 414 5.03 14.03 -14.42
C PRO A 414 6.55 13.87 -14.66
N GLY A 415 7.10 12.68 -14.40
CA GLY A 415 8.55 12.46 -14.37
C GLY A 415 9.09 11.23 -15.08
N HIS A 416 8.37 10.11 -15.16
CA HIS A 416 8.96 8.82 -15.53
C HIS A 416 9.55 8.72 -16.96
N HIS A 417 9.22 9.64 -17.87
CA HIS A 417 9.81 9.73 -19.23
C HIS A 417 11.08 10.59 -19.31
N ALA A 418 11.37 11.42 -18.30
CA ALA A 418 12.57 12.27 -18.31
C ALA A 418 13.83 11.41 -18.07
N GLY A 419 14.66 11.27 -19.10
CA GLY A 419 15.92 10.50 -19.04
C GLY A 419 17.10 11.29 -18.46
N TRP A 420 18.31 10.72 -18.47
CA TRP A 420 19.53 11.37 -17.96
C TRP A 420 19.81 12.71 -18.66
N SER A 421 19.55 12.77 -19.96
CA SER A 421 19.68 13.97 -20.79
C SER A 421 18.33 14.66 -21.06
N GLY A 422 17.30 14.34 -20.27
CA GLY A 422 15.93 14.85 -20.45
C GLY A 422 15.13 14.12 -21.51
N LEU A 423 15.76 13.79 -22.64
CA LEU A 423 15.17 13.05 -23.75
C LEU A 423 16.11 11.91 -24.17
N LEU A 424 15.57 10.70 -24.34
CA LEU A 424 16.32 9.56 -24.90
C LEU A 424 16.62 9.82 -26.38
N ARG A 425 17.75 9.29 -26.90
CA ARG A 425 18.17 9.54 -28.29
C ARG A 425 17.12 9.16 -29.34
N ASP A 426 16.46 8.02 -29.12
CA ASP A 426 15.47 7.48 -30.07
C ASP A 426 14.03 7.83 -29.68
N ALA A 427 13.82 8.69 -28.67
CA ALA A 427 12.50 9.10 -28.25
C ALA A 427 11.97 10.28 -29.09
N THR A 428 10.71 10.19 -29.46
CA THR A 428 9.99 11.21 -30.25
C THR A 428 9.33 12.30 -29.39
N SER A 429 9.33 12.12 -28.07
CA SER A 429 8.75 13.06 -27.10
C SER A 429 9.40 12.92 -25.72
N CYS A 430 9.33 13.98 -24.92
CA CYS A 430 9.60 13.95 -23.48
C CYS A 430 8.40 13.42 -22.66
N GLY A 431 7.27 13.08 -23.29
CA GLY A 431 6.10 12.49 -22.63
C GLY A 431 5.54 13.33 -21.49
N PHE A 432 5.45 14.65 -21.69
CA PHE A 432 5.05 15.65 -20.67
C PHE A 432 6.02 15.81 -19.49
N CYS A 433 7.06 14.99 -19.40
CA CYS A 433 7.94 14.95 -18.25
C CYS A 433 9.07 15.99 -18.35
N ILE A 434 9.41 16.60 -17.20
CA ILE A 434 10.47 17.63 -17.10
C ILE A 434 11.63 17.16 -16.22
N LEU A 435 11.33 16.63 -15.03
CA LEU A 435 12.33 16.04 -14.15
C LEU A 435 11.82 14.69 -13.72
N ASN A 436 12.70 13.69 -13.61
CA ASN A 436 12.33 12.37 -13.15
C ASN A 436 12.16 12.38 -11.63
N THR A 437 10.95 12.77 -11.19
CA THR A 437 10.60 12.99 -9.79
C THR A 437 10.80 11.74 -8.95
N VAL A 438 10.40 10.57 -9.44
CA VAL A 438 10.56 9.28 -8.73
C VAL A 438 12.03 8.90 -8.57
N MET A 439 12.88 9.09 -9.60
CA MET A 439 14.32 8.82 -9.49
C MET A 439 15.03 9.83 -8.61
N ILE A 440 14.62 11.10 -8.62
CA ILE A 440 15.15 12.11 -7.68
C ILE A 440 14.82 11.69 -6.26
N GLY A 441 13.59 11.22 -6.01
CA GLY A 441 13.20 10.63 -4.73
C GLY A 441 14.05 9.43 -4.33
N ALA A 442 14.22 8.45 -5.22
CA ALA A 442 15.03 7.26 -4.97
C ALA A 442 16.47 7.62 -4.60
N GLN A 443 17.10 8.51 -5.36
CA GLN A 443 18.46 8.91 -5.07
C GLN A 443 18.58 9.74 -3.79
N TYR A 444 17.62 10.65 -3.56
CA TYR A 444 17.55 11.41 -2.31
C TYR A 444 17.48 10.47 -1.09
N ALA A 445 16.68 9.40 -1.19
CA ALA A 445 16.57 8.40 -0.13
C ALA A 445 17.92 7.70 0.16
N LEU A 446 18.62 7.24 -0.88
CA LEU A 446 19.93 6.59 -0.75
C LEU A 446 21.01 7.53 -0.21
N ASP A 447 20.99 8.80 -0.63
CA ASP A 447 21.99 9.80 -0.21
C ASP A 447 21.77 10.26 1.23
N THR A 448 20.51 10.35 1.67
CA THR A 448 20.14 11.03 2.92
C THR A 448 19.95 10.08 4.09
N PHE A 449 19.54 8.83 3.83
CA PHE A 449 19.23 7.87 4.88
C PHE A 449 20.16 6.66 4.80
N PRO A 450 21.28 6.67 5.56
CA PRO A 450 22.25 5.56 5.56
C PRO A 450 21.64 4.16 5.77
N PRO A 451 20.56 3.97 6.56
CA PRO A 451 19.92 2.66 6.69
C PRO A 451 19.27 2.14 5.40
N LEU A 452 18.84 3.01 4.48
CA LEU A 452 18.24 2.58 3.22
C LEU A 452 19.33 2.18 2.24
N LYS A 453 19.39 0.89 1.92
CA LYS A 453 20.36 0.32 0.99
C LYS A 453 19.73 -0.05 -0.33
N LYS A 454 18.50 -0.54 -0.34
CA LYS A 454 17.79 -1.01 -1.54
C LYS A 454 16.48 -0.27 -1.73
N ILE A 455 16.21 0.17 -2.97
CA ILE A 455 14.95 0.84 -3.32
C ILE A 455 14.31 0.11 -4.48
N ALA A 456 13.02 -0.17 -4.38
CA ALA A 456 12.23 -0.64 -5.50
C ALA A 456 11.35 0.48 -6.04
N ILE A 457 11.28 0.63 -7.35
CA ILE A 457 10.37 1.53 -8.06
C ILE A 457 9.42 0.64 -8.87
N VAL A 458 8.13 0.72 -8.58
CA VAL A 458 7.06 0.03 -9.31
C VAL A 458 6.28 1.05 -10.12
N ASP A 459 6.31 0.92 -11.43
CA ASP A 459 5.61 1.78 -12.38
C ASP A 459 4.44 1.01 -12.98
N PHE A 460 3.22 1.48 -12.70
CA PHE A 460 1.99 0.94 -13.29
C PHE A 460 1.30 1.91 -14.25
N ASP A 461 1.95 3.02 -14.59
CA ASP A 461 1.50 3.90 -15.68
C ASP A 461 1.37 3.06 -16.97
N ALA A 462 0.37 3.37 -17.80
CA ALA A 462 0.15 2.61 -19.03
C ALA A 462 1.34 2.72 -19.99
N HIS A 463 2.14 3.77 -19.86
CA HIS A 463 3.33 4.02 -20.66
C HIS A 463 4.58 3.51 -19.94
N HIS A 464 5.50 2.92 -20.70
CA HIS A 464 6.79 2.54 -20.15
C HIS A 464 7.55 3.77 -19.64
N GLY A 465 7.95 3.76 -18.36
CA GLY A 465 8.87 4.71 -17.74
C GLY A 465 10.31 4.63 -18.29
N ASN A 466 10.44 4.86 -19.60
CA ASN A 466 11.69 4.77 -20.34
C ASN A 466 12.77 5.75 -19.86
N GLY A 467 12.38 6.90 -19.30
CA GLY A 467 13.29 7.86 -18.66
C GLY A 467 13.94 7.29 -17.40
N THR A 468 13.13 6.68 -16.54
CA THR A 468 13.60 5.98 -15.32
C THR A 468 14.58 4.86 -15.68
N GLN A 469 14.24 4.04 -16.67
CA GLN A 469 15.14 3.02 -17.20
C GLN A 469 16.43 3.61 -17.80
N ASP A 470 16.33 4.68 -18.59
CA ASP A 470 17.50 5.35 -19.20
C ASP A 470 18.48 5.86 -18.14
N ILE A 471 17.99 6.49 -17.08
CA ILE A 471 18.82 6.98 -15.96
C ILE A 471 19.58 5.81 -15.32
N LEU A 472 18.92 4.67 -15.09
CA LEU A 472 19.53 3.50 -14.48
C LEU A 472 20.53 2.79 -15.40
N ARG A 473 20.38 2.88 -16.73
CA ARG A 473 21.39 2.39 -17.67
C ARG A 473 22.61 3.30 -17.74
N GLN A 474 22.39 4.61 -17.81
CA GLN A 474 23.49 5.58 -17.95
C GLN A 474 24.24 5.79 -16.63
N GLN A 475 23.55 5.65 -15.50
CA GLN A 475 24.12 5.74 -14.16
C GLN A 475 23.67 4.51 -13.33
N PRO A 476 24.33 3.35 -13.52
CA PRO A 476 23.94 2.10 -12.87
C PRO A 476 23.87 2.19 -11.34
N ARG A 477 22.78 1.66 -10.79
CA ARG A 477 22.53 1.55 -9.36
C ARG A 477 22.10 0.12 -9.05
N PRO A 478 23.03 -0.79 -8.73
CA PRO A 478 22.71 -2.21 -8.52
C PRO A 478 21.78 -2.44 -7.31
N ASN A 479 21.58 -1.41 -6.50
CA ASN A 479 20.71 -1.40 -5.35
C ASN A 479 19.35 -0.71 -5.61
N VAL A 480 19.05 -0.35 -6.86
CA VAL A 480 17.73 0.10 -7.29
C VAL A 480 17.13 -0.96 -8.21
N LEU A 481 15.91 -1.40 -7.91
CA LEU A 481 15.10 -2.28 -8.74
C LEU A 481 14.01 -1.45 -9.40
N PHE A 482 13.91 -1.50 -10.73
CA PHE A 482 12.82 -0.88 -11.48
C PHE A 482 11.94 -1.96 -12.10
N ILE A 483 10.64 -1.84 -11.87
CA ILE A 483 9.61 -2.72 -12.44
C ILE A 483 8.60 -1.84 -13.16
N SER A 484 8.35 -2.09 -14.45
CA SER A 484 7.34 -1.35 -15.21
C SER A 484 6.34 -2.31 -15.83
N LEU A 485 5.04 -2.10 -15.55
CA LEU A 485 3.92 -2.77 -16.19
C LEU A 485 3.25 -1.79 -17.14
N HIS A 486 3.42 -1.98 -18.43
CA HIS A 486 3.00 -1.00 -19.43
C HIS A 486 2.42 -1.67 -20.66
N LEU A 487 1.59 -0.94 -21.39
CA LEU A 487 1.18 -1.35 -22.72
C LEU A 487 2.37 -1.37 -23.67
N PHE A 488 2.42 -2.41 -24.48
CA PHE A 488 3.41 -2.52 -25.55
C PHE A 488 2.77 -3.06 -26.81
N ALA A 489 2.63 -2.19 -27.80
CA ALA A 489 2.11 -2.50 -29.12
C ALA A 489 2.62 -1.48 -30.14
N ASP A 490 2.61 -1.85 -31.42
CA ASP A 490 3.00 -0.95 -32.51
C ASP A 490 2.14 0.32 -32.49
N GLY A 491 2.79 1.48 -32.55
CA GLY A 491 2.11 2.79 -32.51
C GLY A 491 1.60 3.21 -31.14
N PHE A 492 1.90 2.46 -30.06
CA PHE A 492 1.68 2.90 -28.69
C PHE A 492 2.95 3.55 -28.13
N TYR A 493 2.81 4.74 -27.55
CA TYR A 493 3.93 5.48 -26.99
C TYR A 493 4.43 4.81 -25.69
N PRO A 494 5.75 4.76 -25.39
CA PRO A 494 6.87 5.28 -26.17
C PRO A 494 7.50 4.25 -27.14
N GLY A 495 6.87 3.10 -27.38
CA GLY A 495 7.42 2.05 -28.26
C GLY A 495 8.69 1.36 -27.71
N SER A 496 8.93 1.45 -26.40
CA SER A 496 10.06 0.80 -25.71
C SER A 496 9.58 -0.05 -24.54
N GLY A 497 10.47 -0.82 -23.91
CA GLY A 497 10.12 -1.70 -22.78
C GLY A 497 9.79 -3.15 -23.17
N HIS A 498 10.11 -3.57 -24.39
CA HIS A 498 9.78 -4.93 -24.88
C HIS A 498 10.48 -6.09 -24.15
N SER A 499 11.55 -5.83 -23.39
CA SER A 499 12.34 -6.86 -22.72
C SER A 499 12.96 -6.35 -21.42
N HIS A 500 13.26 -7.27 -20.52
CA HIS A 500 14.00 -6.99 -19.28
C HIS A 500 15.46 -6.59 -19.58
N ASP A 501 16.05 -5.81 -18.68
CA ASP A 501 17.49 -5.54 -18.62
C ASP A 501 17.97 -5.92 -17.22
N LEU A 502 18.28 -7.21 -17.07
CA LEU A 502 18.61 -7.84 -15.79
C LEU A 502 19.94 -7.35 -15.21
N VAL A 503 20.85 -6.86 -16.06
CA VAL A 503 22.16 -6.34 -15.63
C VAL A 503 21.98 -5.09 -14.77
N HIS A 504 20.95 -4.28 -15.08
CA HIS A 504 20.65 -3.04 -14.38
C HIS A 504 19.45 -3.15 -13.44
N ASN A 505 18.98 -4.36 -13.11
CA ASN A 505 17.77 -4.62 -12.33
C ASN A 505 16.51 -3.94 -12.89
N LEU A 506 16.31 -4.06 -14.20
CA LEU A 506 15.16 -3.47 -14.89
C LEU A 506 14.23 -4.57 -15.41
N PHE A 507 13.03 -4.63 -14.87
CA PHE A 507 12.03 -5.65 -15.20
C PHE A 507 10.84 -5.01 -15.91
N ASN A 508 10.87 -5.11 -17.23
CA ASN A 508 9.78 -4.65 -18.07
C ASN A 508 8.75 -5.75 -18.32
N PHE A 509 7.49 -5.48 -17.99
CA PHE A 509 6.37 -6.39 -18.23
C PHE A 509 5.42 -5.80 -19.27
N PRO A 510 5.73 -5.99 -20.58
CA PRO A 510 4.86 -5.54 -21.64
C PRO A 510 3.50 -6.27 -21.58
N LEU A 511 2.43 -5.48 -21.57
CA LEU A 511 1.05 -5.94 -21.59
C LEU A 511 0.46 -5.72 -22.98
N ALA A 512 -0.16 -6.76 -23.52
CA ALA A 512 -0.85 -6.66 -24.80
C ALA A 512 -2.15 -5.85 -24.63
N PRO A 513 -2.45 -4.91 -25.55
CA PRO A 513 -3.68 -4.15 -25.50
C PRO A 513 -4.90 -5.01 -25.81
N VAL A 514 -6.07 -4.66 -25.29
CA VAL A 514 -7.32 -5.42 -25.45
C VAL A 514 -7.66 -5.66 -26.93
N TRP A 515 -7.36 -4.69 -27.80
CA TRP A 515 -7.61 -4.77 -29.25
C TRP A 515 -6.74 -5.75 -30.03
N SER A 516 -5.63 -6.25 -29.46
CA SER A 516 -4.74 -7.18 -30.17
C SER A 516 -5.44 -8.52 -30.42
N GLY A 517 -5.40 -9.10 -31.61
CA GLY A 517 -5.93 -10.46 -31.83
C GLY A 517 -5.06 -11.52 -31.13
N GLY A 518 -5.65 -12.57 -30.54
CA GLY A 518 -4.93 -13.82 -30.22
C GLY A 518 -4.33 -14.01 -28.81
N ALA A 519 -4.16 -12.97 -27.98
CA ALA A 519 -3.74 -13.19 -26.58
C ALA A 519 -4.93 -13.57 -25.68
N LYS A 520 -4.78 -14.62 -24.86
CA LYS A 520 -5.83 -15.14 -23.96
C LYS A 520 -6.02 -14.27 -22.72
N ASP A 521 -4.93 -13.71 -22.18
CA ASP A 521 -4.94 -12.84 -21.01
C ASP A 521 -4.49 -11.43 -21.43
N LYS A 522 -5.36 -10.43 -21.20
CA LYS A 522 -5.10 -9.01 -21.53
C LYS A 522 -5.69 -8.10 -20.46
N GLY A 523 -5.37 -6.81 -20.53
CA GLY A 523 -6.01 -5.80 -19.70
C GLY A 523 -5.86 -6.08 -18.20
N SER A 524 -6.93 -5.90 -17.44
CA SER A 524 -7.00 -6.13 -15.99
C SER A 524 -6.58 -7.55 -15.59
N VAL A 525 -7.00 -8.58 -16.33
CA VAL A 525 -6.64 -9.97 -16.02
C VAL A 525 -5.12 -10.18 -16.13
N ALA A 526 -4.51 -9.73 -17.22
CA ALA A 526 -3.07 -9.84 -17.41
C ALA A 526 -2.28 -8.99 -16.40
N PHE A 527 -2.76 -7.79 -16.11
CA PHE A 527 -2.18 -6.89 -15.13
C PHE A 527 -2.16 -7.54 -13.73
N ARG A 528 -3.30 -8.02 -13.24
CA ARG A 528 -3.41 -8.70 -11.94
C ARG A 528 -2.58 -9.98 -11.88
N ALA A 529 -2.58 -10.77 -12.94
CA ALA A 529 -1.77 -11.98 -13.02
C ALA A 529 -0.28 -11.64 -12.92
N ARG A 530 0.18 -10.61 -13.65
CA ARG A 530 1.57 -10.19 -13.63
C ARG A 530 2.01 -9.66 -12.27
N VAL A 531 1.18 -8.83 -11.64
CA VAL A 531 1.44 -8.33 -10.29
C VAL A 531 1.57 -9.50 -9.31
N SER A 532 0.56 -10.37 -9.26
CA SER A 532 0.51 -11.47 -8.27
C SER A 532 1.61 -12.52 -8.46
N GLN A 533 1.86 -12.91 -9.71
CA GLN A 533 2.73 -14.04 -10.01
C GLN A 533 4.20 -13.65 -10.14
N VAL A 534 4.50 -12.36 -10.38
CA VAL A 534 5.87 -11.93 -10.70
C VAL A 534 6.30 -10.71 -9.89
N VAL A 535 5.55 -9.61 -9.92
CA VAL A 535 5.97 -8.36 -9.24
C VAL A 535 6.10 -8.56 -7.74
N LEU A 536 5.09 -9.14 -7.09
CA LEU A 536 5.12 -9.38 -5.64
C LEU A 536 6.24 -10.35 -5.22
N PRO A 537 6.44 -11.52 -5.86
CA PRO A 537 7.61 -12.37 -5.60
C PRO A 537 8.95 -11.67 -5.84
N LEU A 538 9.07 -10.84 -6.87
CA LEU A 538 10.30 -10.12 -7.20
C LEU A 538 10.64 -9.07 -6.12
N LEU A 539 9.64 -8.30 -5.66
CA LEU A 539 9.80 -7.37 -4.54
C LEU A 539 10.24 -8.09 -3.26
N ARG A 540 9.63 -9.24 -2.96
CA ARG A 540 10.02 -10.07 -1.81
C ARG A 540 11.46 -10.56 -1.93
N ALA A 541 11.86 -11.05 -3.10
CA ALA A 541 13.21 -11.55 -3.35
C ALA A 541 14.27 -10.42 -3.27
N PHE A 542 13.93 -9.24 -3.79
CA PHE A 542 14.80 -8.08 -3.72
C PHE A 542 14.88 -7.48 -2.31
N ALA A 543 13.81 -7.61 -1.51
CA ALA A 543 13.69 -7.09 -0.15
C ALA A 543 14.14 -5.62 -0.03
N PRO A 544 13.45 -4.68 -0.71
CA PRO A 544 13.79 -3.26 -0.66
C PRO A 544 13.56 -2.67 0.75
N ASP A 545 14.27 -1.60 1.07
CA ASP A 545 14.08 -0.83 2.31
C ASP A 545 13.03 0.28 2.14
N LEU A 546 12.64 0.60 0.90
CA LEU A 546 11.62 1.57 0.53
C LEU A 546 11.02 1.17 -0.83
N VAL A 547 9.69 1.22 -0.93
CA VAL A 547 8.97 1.05 -2.19
C VAL A 547 8.49 2.43 -2.68
N LEU A 548 8.90 2.80 -3.89
CA LEU A 548 8.38 3.95 -4.61
C LEU A 548 7.44 3.47 -5.71
N VAL A 549 6.38 4.23 -5.96
CA VAL A 549 5.40 3.89 -7.00
C VAL A 549 5.23 5.06 -7.97
N SER A 550 5.53 4.84 -9.25
CA SER A 550 5.11 5.72 -10.34
C SER A 550 3.66 5.39 -10.65
N ALA A 551 2.75 6.23 -10.13
CA ALA A 551 1.32 6.00 -10.10
C ALA A 551 0.62 6.77 -11.22
N GLY A 552 0.64 6.19 -12.43
CA GLY A 552 -0.14 6.66 -13.56
C GLY A 552 -1.51 6.00 -13.63
N PHE A 553 -2.57 6.78 -13.83
CA PHE A 553 -3.95 6.27 -13.89
C PHE A 553 -4.51 6.18 -15.32
N ASP A 554 -3.67 6.36 -16.32
CA ASP A 554 -4.02 6.28 -17.74
C ASP A 554 -4.20 4.86 -18.28
N GLY A 555 -3.89 3.82 -17.49
CA GLY A 555 -4.34 2.46 -17.80
C GLY A 555 -5.84 2.25 -17.59
N CYS A 556 -6.55 3.23 -17.00
CA CYS A 556 -7.99 3.14 -16.76
C CYS A 556 -8.77 3.05 -18.07
N HIS A 557 -9.81 2.23 -18.08
CA HIS A 557 -10.76 2.16 -19.18
C HIS A 557 -11.30 3.56 -19.51
N HIS A 558 -11.36 3.88 -20.81
CA HIS A 558 -11.75 5.18 -21.38
C HIS A 558 -10.78 6.35 -21.20
N ASP A 559 -9.69 6.20 -20.44
CA ASP A 559 -8.70 7.27 -20.35
C ASP A 559 -8.06 7.53 -21.73
N ILE A 560 -7.88 8.81 -22.08
CA ILE A 560 -7.31 9.19 -23.38
C ILE A 560 -5.82 8.85 -23.51
N GLY A 561 -5.10 8.69 -22.38
CA GLY A 561 -3.73 8.16 -22.37
C GLY A 561 -3.66 6.67 -22.69
N ASN A 562 -4.80 5.99 -22.68
CA ASN A 562 -4.92 4.55 -22.91
C ASN A 562 -5.17 4.17 -24.39
N LYS A 563 -4.90 5.09 -25.32
CA LYS A 563 -5.26 4.95 -26.74
C LYS A 563 -4.02 4.96 -27.63
N GLN A 564 -4.09 4.22 -28.73
CA GLN A 564 -3.05 4.24 -29.75
C GLN A 564 -2.92 5.65 -30.36
N HIS A 565 -1.70 6.06 -30.68
CA HIS A 565 -1.47 7.36 -31.29
C HIS A 565 -2.25 7.51 -32.60
N GLY A 566 -3.05 8.58 -32.71
CA GLY A 566 -3.87 8.85 -33.89
C GLY A 566 -5.23 8.12 -33.94
N GLN A 567 -5.52 7.20 -33.01
CA GLN A 567 -6.83 6.53 -32.91
C GLN A 567 -7.54 6.93 -31.61
N ARG A 568 -7.98 8.19 -31.55
CA ARG A 568 -8.57 8.78 -30.34
C ARG A 568 -9.99 8.34 -30.05
N ASP A 569 -10.69 7.77 -31.03
CA ASP A 569 -12.07 7.26 -30.90
C ASP A 569 -12.12 5.72 -31.06
N GLY A 570 -10.94 5.08 -31.14
CA GLY A 570 -10.75 3.64 -31.33
C GLY A 570 -10.61 2.83 -30.03
N ALA A 571 -10.12 1.60 -30.20
CA ALA A 571 -10.10 0.59 -29.15
C ALA A 571 -9.21 0.95 -27.94
N VAL A 572 -9.52 0.35 -26.80
CA VAL A 572 -8.91 0.63 -25.49
C VAL A 572 -7.67 -0.24 -25.27
N GLY A 573 -6.61 0.36 -24.70
CA GLY A 573 -5.36 -0.30 -24.39
C GLY A 573 -5.53 -1.32 -23.27
N LEU A 574 -5.65 -0.86 -22.03
CA LEU A 574 -6.00 -1.67 -20.86
C LEU A 574 -7.43 -1.36 -20.41
N ASP A 575 -8.17 -2.34 -19.91
CA ASP A 575 -9.49 -2.15 -19.32
C ASP A 575 -9.42 -2.05 -17.78
N LEU A 576 -8.39 -1.40 -17.24
CA LEU A 576 -8.28 -1.25 -15.78
C LEU A 576 -9.42 -0.39 -15.24
N THR A 577 -9.86 -0.72 -14.03
CA THR A 577 -10.91 -0.01 -13.31
C THR A 577 -10.35 0.61 -12.04
N PRO A 578 -11.05 1.56 -11.39
CA PRO A 578 -10.67 2.04 -10.06
C PRO A 578 -10.45 0.90 -9.04
N ALA A 579 -11.21 -0.20 -9.16
CA ALA A 579 -11.02 -1.40 -8.34
C ALA A 579 -9.65 -2.07 -8.55
N ASP A 580 -9.09 -2.02 -9.76
CA ASP A 580 -7.74 -2.53 -10.05
C ASP A 580 -6.65 -1.68 -9.41
N PHE A 581 -6.81 -0.35 -9.43
CA PHE A 581 -5.90 0.59 -8.77
C PHE A 581 -5.96 0.45 -7.24
N HIS A 582 -7.15 0.29 -6.66
CA HIS A 582 -7.28 -0.06 -5.25
C HIS A 582 -6.56 -1.39 -4.95
N TRP A 583 -6.85 -2.43 -5.72
CA TRP A 583 -6.29 -3.76 -5.53
C TRP A 583 -4.76 -3.77 -5.60
N VAL A 584 -4.14 -3.20 -6.64
CA VAL A 584 -2.68 -3.20 -6.79
C VAL A 584 -2.01 -2.43 -5.66
N THR A 585 -2.62 -1.33 -5.21
CA THR A 585 -2.10 -0.53 -4.10
C THR A 585 -2.15 -1.31 -2.80
N THR A 586 -3.25 -2.03 -2.53
CA THR A 586 -3.35 -2.93 -1.37
C THR A 586 -2.29 -4.04 -1.43
N GLN A 587 -2.07 -4.66 -2.59
CA GLN A 587 -1.02 -5.68 -2.76
C GLN A 587 0.39 -5.12 -2.49
N LEU A 588 0.69 -3.94 -3.02
CA LEU A 588 1.99 -3.28 -2.80
C LEU A 588 2.18 -2.87 -1.34
N GLN A 589 1.13 -2.43 -0.64
CA GLN A 589 1.21 -2.14 0.79
C GLN A 589 1.45 -3.37 1.64
N HIS A 590 0.75 -4.48 1.38
CA HIS A 590 1.02 -5.74 2.09
C HIS A 590 2.45 -6.21 1.86
N MET A 591 2.96 -6.07 0.63
CA MET A 591 4.36 -6.37 0.34
C MET A 591 5.31 -5.41 1.06
N ALA A 592 5.00 -4.11 1.10
CA ALA A 592 5.79 -3.12 1.83
C ALA A 592 5.81 -3.42 3.34
N ASN A 593 4.69 -3.83 3.95
CA ASN A 593 4.64 -4.28 5.34
C ASN A 593 5.64 -5.41 5.59
N LEU A 594 5.72 -6.38 4.67
CA LEU A 594 6.63 -7.51 4.76
C LEU A 594 8.10 -7.12 4.59
N VAL A 595 8.44 -6.31 3.57
CA VAL A 595 9.84 -6.12 3.15
C VAL A 595 10.49 -4.86 3.71
N CYS A 596 9.70 -3.81 3.98
CA CYS A 596 10.19 -2.50 4.40
C CYS A 596 9.36 -1.86 5.53
N GLY A 597 8.64 -2.65 6.34
CA GLY A 597 7.87 -2.14 7.46
C GLY A 597 6.78 -1.14 7.07
N GLY A 598 6.23 -1.27 5.86
CA GLY A 598 5.14 -0.44 5.33
C GLY A 598 5.59 0.83 4.61
N ARG A 599 6.91 1.09 4.51
CA ARG A 599 7.44 2.30 3.88
C ARG A 599 7.17 2.31 2.38
N LEU A 600 6.14 3.07 1.98
CA LEU A 600 5.69 3.23 0.60
C LEU A 600 5.40 4.70 0.28
N VAL A 601 5.90 5.18 -0.86
CA VAL A 601 5.60 6.52 -1.39
C VAL A 601 5.19 6.41 -2.86
N SER A 602 4.00 6.88 -3.20
CA SER A 602 3.54 6.98 -4.58
C SER A 602 3.61 8.40 -5.12
N VAL A 603 3.79 8.53 -6.43
CA VAL A 603 3.94 9.81 -7.14
C VAL A 603 3.05 9.79 -8.37
N LEU A 604 2.21 10.82 -8.53
CA LEU A 604 1.32 10.93 -9.70
C LEU A 604 2.14 11.07 -10.98
N GLU A 605 1.86 10.22 -11.97
CA GLU A 605 2.40 10.30 -13.33
C GLU A 605 1.29 10.70 -14.32
N GLY A 606 0.85 9.78 -15.20
CA GLY A 606 -0.24 9.98 -16.16
C GLY A 606 -1.66 9.81 -15.60
N GLY A 607 -2.63 9.72 -16.51
CA GLY A 607 -4.06 9.74 -16.23
C GLY A 607 -4.67 11.11 -16.50
N TYR A 608 -5.61 11.16 -17.45
CA TYR A 608 -6.00 12.39 -18.14
C TYR A 608 -7.50 12.55 -18.32
N GLY A 609 -8.30 11.55 -17.95
CA GLY A 609 -9.74 11.58 -18.16
C GLY A 609 -10.14 11.09 -19.55
N ARG A 610 -11.40 11.33 -19.89
CA ARG A 610 -12.03 10.88 -21.14
C ARG A 610 -12.74 12.03 -21.87
N ARG A 611 -13.11 11.79 -23.13
CA ARG A 611 -14.03 12.69 -23.88
C ARG A 611 -15.48 12.40 -23.50
N ASN A 612 -16.38 13.35 -23.76
CA ASN A 612 -17.83 13.17 -23.58
C ASN A 612 -18.42 12.33 -24.72
N ASP A 613 -19.23 11.32 -24.38
CA ASP A 613 -19.84 10.38 -25.35
C ASP A 613 -20.95 11.04 -26.21
N ASP A 614 -21.55 12.15 -25.77
CA ASP A 614 -22.67 12.83 -26.48
C ASP A 614 -22.19 13.66 -27.71
N GLN A 615 -20.92 13.59 -28.10
CA GLN A 615 -20.36 14.26 -29.29
C GLN A 615 -19.91 13.29 -30.41
N ASP A 616 -20.00 11.98 -30.19
CA ASP A 616 -19.57 10.95 -31.16
C ASP A 616 -20.62 10.69 -32.28
N GLY A 617 -21.68 11.52 -32.38
CA GLY A 617 -22.83 11.30 -33.26
C GLY A 617 -23.05 12.29 -34.39
N ASP A 618 -22.26 13.36 -34.53
CA ASP A 618 -22.46 14.36 -35.61
C ASP A 618 -21.14 14.92 -36.16
N GLU A 619 -20.47 14.10 -36.98
CA GLU A 619 -19.32 14.54 -37.79
C GLU A 619 -19.78 15.39 -39.00
N THR A 620 -20.37 16.57 -38.74
CA THR A 620 -20.58 17.57 -39.80
C THR A 620 -20.10 18.98 -39.46
N SER A 621 -19.48 19.24 -38.29
CA SER A 621 -18.90 20.56 -38.00
C SER A 621 -17.43 20.51 -37.53
N SER A 622 -16.51 20.64 -38.50
CA SER A 622 -15.06 20.74 -38.30
C SER A 622 -14.59 22.08 -37.69
N LEU A 623 -15.43 22.79 -36.94
CA LEU A 623 -15.17 24.16 -36.47
C LEU A 623 -15.41 24.37 -34.96
N SER A 624 -15.76 23.32 -34.20
CA SER A 624 -15.95 23.42 -32.76
C SER A 624 -14.62 23.20 -32.01
N PRO A 625 -14.25 24.04 -31.02
CA PRO A 625 -13.09 23.77 -30.19
C PRO A 625 -13.25 22.44 -29.45
N PRO A 626 -12.16 21.68 -29.23
CA PRO A 626 -12.24 20.40 -28.53
C PRO A 626 -12.84 20.60 -27.14
N SER A 627 -13.87 19.81 -26.83
CA SER A 627 -14.56 19.87 -25.54
C SER A 627 -13.63 19.52 -24.38
N ALA A 628 -13.88 20.14 -23.23
CA ALA A 628 -13.10 19.87 -22.01
C ALA A 628 -13.19 18.39 -21.62
N LEU A 629 -12.06 17.82 -21.16
CA LEU A 629 -12.01 16.42 -20.72
C LEU A 629 -12.82 16.21 -19.44
N VAL A 630 -13.52 15.09 -19.39
CA VAL A 630 -14.17 14.60 -18.17
C VAL A 630 -13.14 13.83 -17.37
N LEU A 631 -12.79 14.35 -16.20
CA LEU A 631 -11.74 13.77 -15.33
C LEU A 631 -12.28 12.69 -14.39
N ASP A 632 -13.38 12.02 -14.76
CA ASP A 632 -14.08 11.08 -13.88
C ASP A 632 -13.32 9.77 -13.66
N THR A 633 -12.67 9.25 -14.71
CA THR A 633 -11.80 8.08 -14.63
C THR A 633 -10.56 8.35 -13.77
N LEU A 634 -9.90 9.50 -13.99
CA LEU A 634 -8.74 9.95 -13.22
C LEU A 634 -9.09 10.11 -11.74
N GLN A 635 -10.12 10.91 -11.41
CA GLN A 635 -10.49 11.16 -10.02
C GLN A 635 -10.89 9.87 -9.30
N ALA A 636 -11.60 8.94 -9.99
CA ALA A 636 -12.04 7.69 -9.38
C ALA A 636 -10.85 6.75 -9.12
N SER A 637 -9.94 6.63 -10.08
CA SER A 637 -8.75 5.77 -9.97
C SER A 637 -7.77 6.27 -8.90
N ALA A 638 -7.50 7.57 -8.87
CA ALA A 638 -6.67 8.19 -7.85
C ALA A 638 -7.31 8.11 -6.46
N HIS A 639 -8.64 8.31 -6.37
CA HIS A 639 -9.34 8.14 -5.10
C HIS A 639 -9.27 6.68 -4.61
N ALA A 640 -9.45 5.69 -5.49
CA ALA A 640 -9.34 4.28 -5.15
C ALA A 640 -7.93 3.90 -4.65
N HIS A 641 -6.88 4.50 -5.23
CA HIS A 641 -5.50 4.41 -4.75
C HIS A 641 -5.34 4.99 -3.33
N VAL A 642 -5.86 6.20 -3.07
CA VAL A 642 -5.82 6.82 -1.73
C VAL A 642 -6.65 6.04 -0.71
N GLN A 643 -7.79 5.49 -1.10
CA GLN A 643 -8.60 4.61 -0.25
C GLN A 643 -7.78 3.39 0.19
N ALA A 644 -7.05 2.76 -0.74
CA ALA A 644 -6.15 1.67 -0.37
C ALA A 644 -5.06 2.13 0.61
N LEU A 645 -4.34 3.23 0.32
CA LEU A 645 -3.27 3.75 1.19
C LEU A 645 -3.72 4.04 2.62
N SER A 646 -4.94 4.56 2.75
CA SER A 646 -5.57 4.93 4.02
C SER A 646 -6.41 3.82 4.65
N ASN A 647 -6.28 2.57 4.16
CA ASN A 647 -7.01 1.38 4.61
C ASN A 647 -8.53 1.53 4.59
N GLN A 648 -9.09 2.34 3.69
CA GLN A 648 -10.53 2.43 3.49
C GLN A 648 -11.03 1.30 2.57
N THR A 649 -12.25 0.86 2.81
CA THR A 649 -12.92 -0.11 1.95
C THR A 649 -13.24 0.53 0.61
N TYR A 650 -12.85 -0.13 -0.49
CA TYR A 650 -13.32 0.24 -1.80
C TYR A 650 -14.78 -0.19 -1.99
N VAL A 651 -15.61 0.75 -2.43
CA VAL A 651 -17.01 0.51 -2.78
C VAL A 651 -17.20 1.05 -4.17
N ASP A 652 -17.59 0.19 -5.12
CA ASP A 652 -17.94 0.66 -6.46
C ASP A 652 -19.06 1.71 -6.35
N PRO A 653 -18.92 2.87 -7.03
CA PRO A 653 -20.00 3.84 -7.07
C PRO A 653 -21.24 3.16 -7.66
N PRO A 654 -22.45 3.37 -7.08
CA PRO A 654 -23.66 2.76 -7.60
C PRO A 654 -23.82 3.12 -9.08
N ILE A 655 -23.91 2.10 -9.92
CA ILE A 655 -24.12 2.27 -11.36
C ILE A 655 -25.43 3.03 -11.53
N LYS A 656 -25.37 4.32 -11.88
CA LYS A 656 -26.53 5.03 -12.40
C LYS A 656 -26.83 4.42 -13.75
N THR A 657 -27.62 3.34 -13.78
CA THR A 657 -28.23 2.87 -15.01
C THR A 657 -28.99 4.06 -15.58
N ARG A 658 -28.56 4.57 -16.75
CA ARG A 658 -29.29 5.59 -17.51
C ARG A 658 -30.76 5.16 -17.48
N VAL A 659 -31.61 5.95 -16.82
CA VAL A 659 -33.06 5.75 -16.94
C VAL A 659 -33.32 5.86 -18.42
N SER A 660 -33.69 4.74 -19.03
CA SER A 660 -34.12 4.72 -20.42
C SER A 660 -35.35 5.61 -20.48
N THR A 661 -35.15 6.86 -20.90
CA THR A 661 -36.23 7.68 -21.43
C THR A 661 -36.60 7.04 -22.76
N ARG A 662 -37.32 5.91 -22.70
CA ARG A 662 -38.14 5.44 -23.80
C ARG A 662 -39.17 6.55 -24.03
N THR A 663 -38.84 7.45 -24.94
CA THR A 663 -39.83 8.25 -25.66
C THR A 663 -40.94 7.28 -26.10
N PRO A 664 -42.22 7.55 -25.77
CA PRO A 664 -43.30 6.67 -26.20
C PRO A 664 -43.29 6.60 -27.73
N ILE A 665 -43.20 5.37 -28.25
CA ILE A 665 -43.31 5.10 -29.68
C ILE A 665 -44.68 5.67 -30.14
N PRO A 666 -44.71 6.54 -31.17
CA PRO A 666 -45.98 7.01 -31.73
C PRO A 666 -46.75 5.81 -32.27
N THR A 667 -47.94 5.58 -31.75
CA THR A 667 -48.84 4.55 -32.27
C THR A 667 -49.30 4.95 -33.67
N HIS A 668 -48.69 4.36 -34.70
CA HIS A 668 -49.23 4.43 -36.05
C HIS A 668 -50.60 3.72 -36.07
N LYS A 669 -51.67 4.53 -36.07
CA LYS A 669 -53.02 4.07 -36.40
C LYS A 669 -53.01 3.59 -37.85
N THR A 670 -53.09 2.28 -38.04
CA THR A 670 -53.46 1.65 -39.32
C THR A 670 -54.87 2.12 -39.72
N ALA A 671 -54.94 2.96 -40.74
CA ALA A 671 -56.19 3.32 -41.39
C ALA A 671 -56.75 2.10 -42.13
N LYS A 672 -57.87 1.57 -41.64
CA LYS A 672 -58.73 0.67 -42.42
C LYS A 672 -59.40 1.49 -43.52
N ARG A 673 -59.02 1.19 -44.75
CA ARG A 673 -59.70 1.62 -45.98
C ARG A 673 -60.95 0.74 -46.17
N LYS A 674 -62.15 1.33 -46.17
CA LYS A 674 -63.34 0.80 -46.85
C LYS A 674 -64.33 1.96 -47.07
N ARG A 675 -64.47 2.32 -48.35
CA ARG A 675 -65.46 3.21 -49.01
C ARG A 675 -65.82 4.52 -48.32
#